data_AF-A0A661Z9R1-F1
#
_entry.id   AF-A0A661Z9R1-F1
#
_cell.length_a   1.000
_cell.length_b   1.000
_cell.length_c   1.000
_cell.angle_alpha   90.00
_cell.angle_beta   90.00
_cell.angle_gamma   90.00
#
_symmetry.space_group_name_H-M   'P 1'
#
loop_
_entity.id
_entity.type
_entity.pdbx_description
1 polymer ?
#
loop_
_entity_poly.entity_id
_entity_poly.type
_entity_poly.pdbx_seq_one_letter_code
_entity_poly.pdbx_strand_id
1 'polypeptide(L)'
;MNKNETGKWIVFAYGAPDHTSAGLPITGDAAQITANIRIDGAAANAVDDTNPTELEDGYYIFDITATESDGDNLLLSPSSTSPNVIVIAVPGAVWTRPAEFNNTILATEAKQDTQKAETVLILEDTAEIGAAGASLTAINLPDQTMNITGSLSGSVGSVTGDINTAGGTIKNLDGLDTEQDAQHLITQELIGNVASGSAALGTNAIGSTNNVAMTETLTYEATHTTNLIYHILENAGNNLDFEYTVTLQREGALTGVVWTGYLGGNGDSIELQFWNWVTSAYITEKTLIGSNGTTPATETISSIAAYTGTGVNIGKVRFRFFSTEASALVATDRLIFEYTIVQDVLGFVNGAVWIDTINGVSGTSDGIGVIGNPVDNITDAKAIADNYGLKRYNSYPGSELTLTENVEYYEFLGFGYTFDQAGYKVTGTLIERAHITGIGTWTDTGTRPVYRNCIMGASTVPPCLMNNCGIGKDNGTLTFGSAGDYDFSGCQSLVAGSGSPNIVATVGSGIVNIGNRGYFGGANYTLDNTVTLSHEVVGGGGTTITTGGADVEVRGTTRSLTLHLSSDEVVQFVGITGPITIDGTTTAEVNLYGVSSSVADSTSAAVVTDNTVNKTNINAILEDTTEIANLNNVSAAEVNAEVVDALDTDVYPEPGQGAPGEEITLAQKISYLYKAWRNKTEQTATTLSLYDDAGTTVDQKSTVADNGTTASKAEIVSGP
;
A
#
# COMPACT_ATOMS: atom_id res chain seq x y z
N MET A 1 -0.37 -54.70 44.38
CA MET A 1 0.82 -55.52 44.04
C MET A 1 1.80 -54.62 43.30
N ASN A 2 3.13 -54.84 43.42
CA ASN A 2 4.10 -54.09 42.62
C ASN A 2 4.28 -54.77 41.26
N LYS A 3 4.48 -53.98 40.20
CA LYS A 3 4.66 -54.47 38.83
C LYS A 3 6.03 -55.12 38.67
N ASN A 4 6.10 -56.25 37.95
CA ASN A 4 7.33 -56.97 37.63
C ASN A 4 8.13 -57.41 38.87
N GLU A 5 7.43 -57.73 39.96
CA GLU A 5 8.01 -58.27 41.19
C GLU A 5 7.23 -59.50 41.63
N THR A 6 7.91 -60.49 42.20
CA THR A 6 7.22 -61.65 42.79
C THR A 6 6.31 -61.20 43.91
N GLY A 7 5.05 -61.64 43.89
CA GLY A 7 4.03 -61.29 44.87
C GLY A 7 3.25 -62.51 45.35
N LYS A 8 2.26 -62.27 46.21
CA LYS A 8 1.30 -63.29 46.64
C LYS A 8 -0.12 -62.77 46.47
N TRP A 9 -1.07 -63.62 46.08
CA TRP A 9 -2.47 -63.23 45.88
C TRP A 9 -3.42 -64.21 46.55
N ILE A 10 -4.25 -63.68 47.45
CA ILE A 10 -5.17 -64.45 48.27
C ILE A 10 -6.49 -64.71 47.52
N VAL A 11 -7.02 -65.91 47.71
CA VAL A 11 -8.35 -66.36 47.27
C VAL A 11 -9.10 -66.95 48.45
N PHE A 12 -10.42 -66.95 48.38
CA PHE A 12 -11.29 -67.46 49.44
C PHE A 12 -12.26 -68.49 48.89
N ALA A 13 -12.29 -69.67 49.51
CA ALA A 13 -13.18 -70.76 49.15
C ALA A 13 -14.28 -70.94 50.19
N TYR A 14 -15.53 -71.06 49.72
CA TYR A 14 -16.69 -71.31 50.56
C TYR A 14 -17.69 -72.24 49.87
N GLY A 15 -18.49 -72.95 50.68
CA GLY A 15 -19.47 -73.90 50.15
C GLY A 15 -20.62 -73.18 49.44
N ALA A 16 -20.99 -73.65 48.26
CA ALA A 16 -22.22 -73.25 47.58
C ALA A 16 -23.46 -73.66 48.42
N PRO A 17 -24.66 -73.10 48.14
CA PRO A 17 -25.87 -73.39 48.92
C PRO A 17 -26.23 -74.87 49.07
N ASP A 18 -25.78 -75.73 48.15
CA ASP A 18 -26.00 -77.19 48.12
C ASP A 18 -24.76 -78.00 48.57
N HIS A 19 -23.72 -77.36 49.10
CA HIS A 19 -22.60 -78.00 49.78
C HIS A 19 -22.97 -78.39 51.23
N THR A 20 -22.34 -79.42 51.80
CA THR A 20 -22.60 -79.84 53.19
C THR A 20 -22.27 -78.75 54.23
N SER A 21 -21.47 -77.77 53.84
CA SER A 21 -21.06 -76.60 54.62
C SER A 21 -21.41 -75.30 53.88
N ALA A 22 -22.65 -75.18 53.41
CA ALA A 22 -23.13 -74.05 52.63
C ALA A 22 -22.88 -72.69 53.30
N GLY A 23 -22.28 -71.76 52.55
CA GLY A 23 -21.96 -70.39 52.99
C GLY A 23 -20.83 -70.29 54.01
N LEU A 24 -20.25 -71.41 54.45
CA LEU A 24 -19.13 -71.45 55.39
C LEU A 24 -17.80 -71.60 54.63
N PRO A 25 -16.69 -71.08 55.17
CA PRO A 25 -15.37 -71.27 54.58
C PRO A 25 -14.99 -72.75 54.50
N ILE A 26 -14.35 -73.15 53.40
CA ILE A 26 -13.91 -74.54 53.15
C ILE A 26 -12.41 -74.63 53.35
N THR A 27 -11.98 -75.44 54.32
CA THR A 27 -10.57 -75.74 54.62
C THR A 27 -10.16 -77.11 54.07
N GLY A 28 -8.85 -77.31 53.85
CA GLY A 28 -8.24 -78.54 53.33
C GLY A 28 -8.27 -78.69 51.81
N ASP A 29 -8.76 -77.70 51.05
CA ASP A 29 -9.08 -77.83 49.62
C ASP A 29 -7.97 -77.35 48.67
N ALA A 30 -6.80 -76.96 49.21
CA ALA A 30 -5.68 -76.38 48.46
C ALA A 30 -5.32 -77.18 47.19
N ALA A 31 -5.24 -78.51 47.30
CA ALA A 31 -4.87 -79.37 46.18
C ALA A 31 -5.92 -79.42 45.05
N GLN A 32 -7.15 -78.95 45.28
CA GLN A 32 -8.25 -78.92 44.31
C GLN A 32 -8.49 -77.50 43.75
N ILE A 33 -7.86 -76.49 44.35
CA ILE A 33 -7.98 -75.11 43.90
C ILE A 33 -6.86 -74.82 42.89
N THR A 34 -7.24 -74.24 41.75
CA THR A 34 -6.33 -73.72 40.73
C THR A 34 -6.80 -72.32 40.32
N ALA A 35 -5.94 -71.52 39.70
CA ALA A 35 -6.33 -70.20 39.20
C ALA A 35 -5.74 -69.90 37.83
N ASN A 36 -6.44 -69.05 37.09
CA ASN A 36 -5.90 -68.40 35.91
C ASN A 36 -5.79 -66.89 36.15
N ILE A 37 -4.72 -66.29 35.66
CA ILE A 37 -4.48 -64.85 35.67
C ILE A 37 -4.66 -64.27 34.26
N ARG A 38 -5.20 -63.05 34.20
CA ARG A 38 -5.27 -62.24 32.99
C ARG A 38 -4.49 -60.96 33.24
N ILE A 39 -3.53 -60.71 32.37
CA ILE A 39 -2.65 -59.54 32.42
C ILE A 39 -3.15 -58.55 31.38
N ASP A 40 -3.55 -57.35 31.79
CA ASP A 40 -4.04 -56.26 30.94
C ASP A 40 -5.18 -56.65 29.99
N GLY A 41 -6.06 -57.55 30.46
CA GLY A 41 -7.21 -58.04 29.69
C GLY A 41 -6.87 -59.12 28.67
N ALA A 42 -5.65 -59.67 28.67
CA ALA A 42 -5.24 -60.77 27.81
C ALA A 42 -6.02 -62.08 28.06
N ALA A 43 -5.75 -63.08 27.21
CA ALA A 43 -6.30 -64.43 27.39
C ALA A 43 -5.91 -64.99 28.77
N ALA A 44 -6.80 -65.79 29.37
CA ALA A 44 -6.53 -66.42 30.65
C ALA A 44 -5.34 -67.38 30.53
N ASN A 45 -4.33 -67.19 31.37
CA ASN A 45 -3.19 -68.08 31.50
C ASN A 45 -3.22 -68.73 32.89
N ALA A 46 -2.84 -70.01 33.00
CA ALA A 46 -2.73 -70.65 34.30
C ALA A 46 -1.69 -69.91 35.15
N VAL A 47 -1.98 -69.77 36.45
CA VAL A 47 -0.97 -69.30 37.39
C VAL A 47 0.09 -70.38 37.54
N ASP A 48 1.36 -69.98 37.54
CA ASP A 48 2.49 -70.91 37.61
C ASP A 48 2.48 -71.70 38.92
N ASP A 49 2.07 -71.07 40.02
CA ASP A 49 1.74 -71.77 41.26
C ASP A 49 0.45 -72.60 41.08
N THR A 50 0.64 -73.88 40.76
CA THR A 50 -0.43 -74.74 40.28
C THR A 50 -1.50 -75.02 41.35
N ASN A 51 -1.14 -74.97 42.63
CA ASN A 51 -2.06 -75.15 43.75
C ASN A 51 -1.71 -74.17 44.88
N PRO A 52 -2.66 -73.38 45.38
CA PRO A 52 -2.35 -72.37 46.37
C PRO A 52 -2.02 -73.03 47.71
N THR A 53 -1.25 -72.31 48.52
CA THR A 53 -1.01 -72.71 49.92
C THR A 53 -2.21 -72.32 50.78
N GLU A 54 -2.74 -73.24 51.57
CA GLU A 54 -3.80 -72.92 52.54
C GLU A 54 -3.25 -72.12 53.70
N LEU A 55 -3.98 -71.07 54.09
CA LEU A 55 -3.64 -70.25 55.26
C LEU A 55 -4.45 -70.72 56.47
N GLU A 56 -5.74 -70.38 56.51
CA GLU A 56 -6.72 -70.82 57.51
C GLU A 56 -8.11 -70.27 57.12
N ASP A 57 -9.18 -70.79 57.76
CA ASP A 57 -10.56 -70.30 57.64
C ASP A 57 -11.02 -70.05 56.19
N GLY A 58 -10.67 -70.95 55.27
CA GLY A 58 -11.05 -70.92 53.85
C GLY A 58 -10.27 -69.96 52.96
N TYR A 59 -9.25 -69.29 53.48
CA TYR A 59 -8.32 -68.49 52.68
C TYR A 59 -7.13 -69.32 52.19
N TYR A 60 -6.80 -69.14 50.91
CA TYR A 60 -5.69 -69.76 50.23
C TYR A 60 -4.88 -68.69 49.51
N ILE A 61 -3.59 -68.93 49.28
CA ILE A 61 -2.73 -67.94 48.66
C ILE A 61 -1.92 -68.56 47.52
N PHE A 62 -1.95 -67.90 46.37
CA PHE A 62 -1.09 -68.21 45.22
C PHE A 62 0.17 -67.36 45.26
N ASP A 63 1.30 -67.98 44.93
CA ASP A 63 2.53 -67.27 44.62
C ASP A 63 2.50 -66.79 43.17
N ILE A 64 2.62 -65.48 42.99
CA ILE A 64 2.59 -64.81 41.68
C ILE A 64 4.02 -64.42 41.32
N THR A 65 4.50 -64.86 40.17
CA THR A 65 5.85 -64.54 39.71
C THR A 65 5.97 -63.09 39.27
N ALA A 66 7.22 -62.61 39.11
CA ALA A 66 7.48 -61.27 38.57
C ALA A 66 6.89 -61.10 37.16
N THR A 67 6.93 -62.14 36.33
CA THR A 67 6.35 -62.08 34.98
C THR A 67 4.83 -62.00 35.03
N GLU A 68 4.18 -62.76 35.92
CA GLU A 68 2.72 -62.71 36.06
C GLU A 68 2.21 -61.39 36.65
N SER A 69 3.08 -60.66 37.35
CA SER A 69 2.78 -59.32 37.87
C SER A 69 3.20 -58.18 36.96
N ASP A 70 3.79 -58.45 35.78
CA ASP A 70 4.29 -57.43 34.84
C ASP A 70 3.21 -56.88 33.89
N GLY A 71 2.06 -56.52 34.45
CA GLY A 71 1.01 -55.78 33.75
C GLY A 71 0.37 -54.75 34.66
N ASP A 72 -0.28 -53.74 34.09
CA ASP A 72 -0.83 -52.62 34.86
C ASP A 72 -2.13 -53.02 35.59
N ASN A 73 -2.94 -53.90 35.00
CA ASN A 73 -4.16 -54.45 35.56
C ASN A 73 -4.12 -55.98 35.50
N LEU A 74 -4.14 -56.62 36.66
CA LEU A 74 -4.18 -58.06 36.79
C LEU A 74 -5.55 -58.50 37.28
N LEU A 75 -6.06 -59.61 36.78
CA LEU A 75 -7.30 -60.22 37.25
C LEU A 75 -7.09 -61.72 37.48
N LEU A 76 -7.43 -62.18 38.68
CA LEU A 76 -7.26 -63.58 39.09
C LEU A 76 -8.62 -64.28 39.15
N SER A 77 -8.74 -65.42 38.49
CA SER A 77 -9.96 -66.23 38.44
C SER A 77 -9.68 -67.64 38.97
N PRO A 78 -9.86 -67.87 40.29
CA PRO A 78 -9.69 -69.18 40.89
C PRO A 78 -10.93 -70.06 40.71
N SER A 79 -10.73 -71.37 40.77
CA SER A 79 -11.79 -72.38 40.76
C SER A 79 -11.36 -73.61 41.55
N SER A 80 -12.30 -74.26 42.24
CA SER A 80 -12.08 -75.57 42.85
C SER A 80 -12.69 -76.67 41.98
N THR A 81 -12.00 -77.81 41.89
CA THR A 81 -12.56 -79.05 41.33
C THR A 81 -13.39 -79.84 42.34
N SER A 82 -13.39 -79.46 43.62
CA SER A 82 -14.26 -80.06 44.63
C SER A 82 -15.73 -79.69 44.37
N PRO A 83 -16.66 -80.66 44.32
CA PRO A 83 -18.07 -80.39 44.03
C PRO A 83 -18.67 -79.35 44.97
N ASN A 84 -19.40 -78.38 44.40
CA ASN A 84 -20.13 -77.35 45.13
C ASN A 84 -19.26 -76.44 46.02
N VAL A 85 -17.95 -76.32 45.77
CA VAL A 85 -17.08 -75.31 46.39
C VAL A 85 -16.88 -74.14 45.42
N ILE A 86 -17.16 -72.92 45.87
CA ILE A 86 -16.94 -71.70 45.10
C ILE A 86 -15.69 -71.01 45.63
N VAL A 87 -14.80 -70.61 44.72
CA VAL A 87 -13.58 -69.85 45.06
C VAL A 87 -13.61 -68.51 44.36
N ILE A 88 -13.28 -67.45 45.09
CA ILE A 88 -13.17 -66.09 44.55
C ILE A 88 -11.81 -65.48 44.91
N ALA A 89 -11.26 -64.63 44.04
CA ALA A 89 -10.05 -63.88 44.35
C ALA A 89 -10.36 -62.65 45.22
N VAL A 90 -9.47 -62.37 46.17
CA VAL A 90 -9.64 -61.30 47.15
C VAL A 90 -8.37 -60.42 47.18
N PRO A 91 -8.37 -59.25 46.50
CA PRO A 91 -9.41 -58.71 45.62
C PRO A 91 -9.46 -59.45 44.26
N GLY A 92 -10.56 -59.32 43.51
CA GLY A 92 -10.73 -60.00 42.21
C GLY A 92 -9.81 -59.50 41.09
N ALA A 93 -9.44 -58.22 41.15
CA ALA A 93 -8.47 -57.60 40.24
C ALA A 93 -7.60 -56.62 41.03
N VAL A 94 -6.35 -56.44 40.59
CA VAL A 94 -5.35 -55.57 41.19
C VAL A 94 -4.69 -54.73 40.10
N TRP A 95 -4.74 -53.42 40.26
CA TRP A 95 -3.86 -52.53 39.51
C TRP A 95 -2.48 -52.53 40.16
N THR A 96 -1.46 -52.89 39.39
CA THR A 96 -0.10 -52.87 39.91
C THR A 96 0.44 -51.45 39.93
N ARG A 97 1.41 -51.21 40.81
CA ARG A 97 2.15 -49.95 40.86
C ARG A 97 3.62 -50.19 40.52
N PRO A 98 4.31 -49.24 39.88
CA PRO A 98 5.75 -49.35 39.64
C PRO A 98 6.53 -49.52 40.97
N ALA A 99 7.55 -50.40 40.97
CA ALA A 99 8.33 -50.75 42.16
C ALA A 99 8.91 -49.55 42.93
N GLU A 100 9.24 -48.46 42.24
CA GLU A 100 9.89 -47.29 42.86
C GLU A 100 8.94 -46.21 43.40
N PHE A 101 7.61 -46.39 43.33
CA PHE A 101 6.65 -45.33 43.71
C PHE A 101 6.61 -44.98 45.21
N ASN A 102 7.26 -45.78 46.07
CA ASN A 102 7.32 -45.56 47.52
C ASN A 102 8.65 -44.97 48.03
N ASN A 103 9.69 -44.81 47.20
CA ASN A 103 11.00 -44.35 47.68
C ASN A 103 11.17 -42.81 47.66
N THR A 104 10.18 -42.07 47.17
CA THR A 104 10.28 -40.61 46.98
C THR A 104 9.57 -39.79 48.05
N ILE A 105 8.77 -40.40 48.94
CA ILE A 105 7.94 -39.64 49.91
C ILE A 105 8.35 -39.86 51.39
N LEU A 106 9.20 -40.84 51.71
CA LEU A 106 9.82 -40.96 53.06
C LEU A 106 11.32 -40.61 53.11
N ALA A 107 11.95 -40.25 51.99
CA ALA A 107 13.33 -39.72 51.96
C ALA A 107 13.40 -38.19 52.22
N THR A 108 12.27 -37.54 52.51
CA THR A 108 12.21 -36.09 52.74
C THR A 108 12.46 -35.72 54.20
N GLU A 109 12.11 -36.55 55.18
CA GLU A 109 12.40 -36.26 56.60
C GLU A 109 13.78 -36.77 57.06
N ALA A 110 14.33 -37.83 56.45
CA ALA A 110 15.71 -38.27 56.73
C ALA A 110 16.80 -37.39 56.07
N LYS A 111 16.46 -36.60 55.04
CA LYS A 111 17.36 -35.61 54.44
C LYS A 111 17.40 -34.28 55.19
N GLN A 112 16.42 -33.98 56.05
CA GLN A 112 16.46 -32.79 56.90
C GLN A 112 17.36 -32.95 58.12
N ASP A 113 17.49 -34.17 58.67
CA ASP A 113 18.36 -34.40 59.85
C ASP A 113 19.85 -34.56 59.48
N THR A 114 20.15 -34.97 58.24
CA THR A 114 21.53 -34.90 57.70
C THR A 114 21.91 -33.46 57.32
N GLN A 115 20.97 -32.66 56.81
CA GLN A 115 21.21 -31.24 56.53
C GLN A 115 21.43 -30.42 57.80
N LYS A 116 20.83 -30.76 58.94
CA LYS A 116 21.04 -30.03 60.22
C LYS A 116 22.43 -30.27 60.82
N ALA A 117 23.02 -31.45 60.62
CA ALA A 117 24.41 -31.73 60.97
C ALA A 117 25.42 -31.05 60.01
N GLU A 118 25.10 -30.96 58.72
CA GLU A 118 25.86 -30.15 57.76
C GLU A 118 25.72 -28.65 58.03
N THR A 119 24.55 -28.15 58.48
CA THR A 119 24.38 -26.71 58.78
C THR A 119 25.23 -26.27 59.98
N VAL A 120 25.47 -27.17 60.95
CA VAL A 120 26.33 -26.90 62.11
C VAL A 120 27.81 -26.85 61.71
N LEU A 121 28.26 -27.73 60.81
CA LEU A 121 29.62 -27.67 60.24
C LEU A 121 29.81 -26.47 59.30
N ILE A 122 28.76 -26.08 58.56
CA ILE A 122 28.78 -24.89 57.70
C ILE A 122 28.79 -23.59 58.52
N LEU A 123 28.16 -23.56 59.71
CA LEU A 123 28.21 -22.40 60.61
C LEU A 123 29.58 -22.23 61.30
N GLU A 124 30.32 -23.31 61.51
CA GLU A 124 31.71 -23.27 62.00
C GLU A 124 32.69 -22.82 60.88
N ASP A 125 32.50 -23.26 59.64
CA ASP A 125 33.28 -22.79 58.48
C ASP A 125 32.95 -21.33 58.09
N THR A 126 31.70 -20.88 58.23
CA THR A 126 31.34 -19.47 58.02
C THR A 126 31.77 -18.55 59.17
N ALA A 127 32.03 -19.07 60.37
CA ALA A 127 32.72 -18.31 61.41
C ALA A 127 34.22 -18.09 61.09
N GLU A 128 34.84 -19.00 60.35
CA GLU A 128 36.22 -18.85 59.85
C GLU A 128 36.31 -17.82 58.71
N ILE A 129 35.27 -17.73 57.87
CA ILE A 129 35.11 -16.64 56.88
C ILE A 129 34.86 -15.28 57.58
N GLY A 130 34.25 -15.26 58.77
CA GLY A 130 33.96 -14.05 59.55
C GLY A 130 35.16 -13.39 60.24
N ALA A 131 36.25 -14.13 60.48
CA ALA A 131 37.53 -13.57 60.94
C ALA A 131 38.50 -13.24 59.79
N ALA A 132 38.28 -13.80 58.60
CA ALA A 132 39.04 -13.52 57.38
C ALA A 132 38.32 -12.55 56.41
N GLY A 133 37.18 -11.97 56.80
CA GLY A 133 36.48 -10.92 56.04
C GLY A 133 37.28 -9.62 55.84
N ALA A 134 38.45 -9.51 56.46
CA ALA A 134 39.45 -8.48 56.19
C ALA A 134 40.44 -8.85 55.04
N SER A 135 40.28 -10.00 54.37
CA SER A 135 41.20 -10.48 53.31
C SER A 135 40.55 -10.74 51.95
N LEU A 136 39.27 -10.41 51.75
CA LEU A 136 38.67 -10.38 50.40
C LEU A 136 39.13 -9.18 49.56
N THR A 137 39.91 -8.26 50.14
CA THR A 137 40.59 -7.18 49.41
C THR A 137 41.86 -7.65 48.69
N ALA A 138 42.29 -8.89 48.88
CA ALA A 138 43.43 -9.46 48.17
C ALA A 138 43.25 -10.97 47.93
N ILE A 139 42.33 -11.32 47.03
CA ILE A 139 42.35 -12.67 46.45
C ILE A 139 43.59 -12.76 45.56
N ASN A 140 44.68 -13.33 46.07
CA ASN A 140 45.85 -13.68 45.27
C ASN A 140 45.55 -15.00 44.53
N LEU A 141 44.81 -14.94 43.43
CA LEU A 141 44.73 -16.04 42.48
C LEU A 141 46.02 -16.03 41.65
N PRO A 142 46.91 -17.04 41.76
CA PRO A 142 48.06 -17.12 40.88
C PRO A 142 47.56 -17.37 39.44
N ASP A 143 47.67 -16.35 38.59
CA ASP A 143 47.54 -16.38 37.12
C ASP A 143 46.44 -17.28 36.52
N GLN A 144 45.27 -17.37 37.17
CA GLN A 144 44.10 -18.02 36.57
C GLN A 144 43.12 -16.98 36.04
N THR A 145 43.00 -16.95 34.72
CA THR A 145 42.02 -16.12 33.99
C THR A 145 40.62 -16.50 34.43
N MET A 146 39.91 -15.61 35.12
CA MET A 146 38.51 -15.83 35.49
C MET A 146 37.64 -15.67 34.25
N ASN A 147 37.23 -16.79 33.64
CA ASN A 147 36.34 -16.78 32.47
C ASN A 147 34.88 -16.61 32.92
N ILE A 148 34.43 -15.38 33.05
CA ILE A 148 33.03 -15.09 33.38
C ILE A 148 32.22 -15.11 32.08
N THR A 149 31.54 -16.23 31.81
CA THR A 149 30.68 -16.42 30.62
C THR A 149 29.29 -15.80 30.75
N GLY A 150 29.08 -14.83 31.64
CA GLY A 150 27.79 -14.17 31.88
C GLY A 150 27.91 -12.68 32.26
N SER A 151 26.79 -11.95 32.26
CA SER A 151 26.76 -10.51 32.58
C SER A 151 27.03 -10.24 34.07
N LEU A 152 28.00 -9.37 34.35
CA LEU A 152 28.22 -8.81 35.68
C LEU A 152 27.25 -7.64 35.90
N SER A 153 26.08 -7.90 36.48
CA SER A 153 25.09 -6.85 36.78
C SER A 153 25.21 -6.40 38.24
N GLY A 154 25.84 -5.25 38.46
CA GLY A 154 25.99 -4.59 39.76
C GLY A 154 27.00 -3.43 39.70
N SER A 155 26.89 -2.44 40.60
CA SER A 155 27.84 -1.33 40.68
C SER A 155 29.24 -1.85 41.01
N VAL A 156 30.11 -1.88 40.00
CA VAL A 156 31.51 -2.25 40.17
C VAL A 156 32.19 -1.09 40.90
N GLY A 157 32.45 -1.26 42.21
CA GLY A 157 33.25 -0.32 42.96
C GLY A 157 34.64 -0.21 42.34
N SER A 158 35.02 0.99 41.90
CA SER A 158 36.38 1.43 41.53
C SER A 158 37.32 0.35 40.98
N VAL A 159 37.38 0.22 39.65
CA VAL A 159 38.52 -0.43 38.99
C VAL A 159 39.75 0.48 39.13
N THR A 160 40.46 0.38 40.25
CA THR A 160 41.74 1.08 40.49
C THR A 160 42.94 0.28 39.99
N GLY A 161 42.81 -0.27 38.77
CA GLY A 161 43.92 -0.82 38.01
C GLY A 161 44.09 0.01 36.75
N ASP A 162 45.28 0.55 36.52
CA ASP A 162 45.63 1.44 35.42
C ASP A 162 45.05 0.95 34.08
N ILE A 163 43.95 1.58 33.67
CA ILE A 163 43.36 1.45 32.35
C ILE A 163 44.29 2.18 31.39
N ASN A 164 45.39 1.51 30.99
CA ASN A 164 46.26 1.77 29.84
C ASN A 164 47.74 1.45 30.13
N THR A 165 48.06 0.19 30.43
CA THR A 165 49.45 -0.29 30.24
C THR A 165 49.51 -1.49 29.29
N ALA A 166 49.98 -1.18 28.08
CA ALA A 166 50.78 -1.97 27.12
C ALA A 166 50.35 -3.38 26.65
N GLY A 167 49.29 -4.02 27.17
CA GLY A 167 49.00 -5.43 26.84
C GLY A 167 47.61 -5.78 26.33
N GLY A 168 46.61 -4.91 26.50
CA GLY A 168 45.21 -5.23 26.20
C GLY A 168 44.56 -4.16 25.34
N THR A 169 44.52 -4.35 24.03
CA THR A 169 43.69 -3.53 23.14
C THR A 169 42.23 -3.89 23.41
N ILE A 170 41.46 -3.02 24.06
CA ILE A 170 40.00 -3.08 24.00
C ILE A 170 39.62 -2.71 22.55
N LYS A 171 39.55 -3.70 21.66
CA LYS A 171 39.24 -3.46 20.24
C LYS A 171 37.76 -3.17 19.97
N ASN A 172 36.88 -3.37 20.96
CA ASN A 172 35.43 -3.32 20.73
C ASN A 172 34.68 -2.49 21.79
N LEU A 173 35.27 -1.37 22.25
CA LEU A 173 34.44 -0.33 22.88
C LEU A 173 33.63 0.46 21.82
N ASP A 174 33.94 0.27 20.53
CA ASP A 174 33.29 0.81 19.32
C ASP A 174 32.01 0.01 18.90
N GLY A 175 31.62 -1.00 19.68
CA GLY A 175 30.47 -1.86 19.33
C GLY A 175 29.22 -1.62 20.17
N LEU A 176 29.35 -0.94 21.32
CA LEU A 176 28.22 -0.68 22.23
C LEU A 176 27.57 0.69 21.98
N ASP A 177 28.18 1.48 21.11
CA ASP A 177 27.83 2.86 20.88
C ASP A 177 27.73 3.18 19.37
N THR A 178 27.49 2.25 18.46
CA THR A 178 27.41 2.63 17.02
C THR A 178 26.38 3.73 16.70
N GLU A 179 25.32 3.87 17.50
CA GLU A 179 24.33 4.95 17.36
C GLU A 179 24.75 6.26 18.03
N GLN A 180 25.35 6.23 19.22
CA GLN A 180 25.80 7.45 19.89
C GLN A 180 27.24 7.83 19.49
N ASP A 181 28.06 6.93 18.93
CA ASP A 181 29.27 7.16 18.12
C ASP A 181 28.90 7.78 16.78
N ALA A 182 27.82 7.34 16.12
CA ALA A 182 27.31 8.06 14.95
C ALA A 182 26.80 9.45 15.34
N GLN A 183 26.08 9.59 16.45
CA GLN A 183 25.69 10.91 16.96
C GLN A 183 26.92 11.72 17.40
N HIS A 184 27.97 11.11 17.96
CA HIS A 184 29.18 11.77 18.43
C HIS A 184 30.11 12.11 17.26
N LEU A 185 30.14 11.33 16.17
CA LEU A 185 30.78 11.69 14.91
C LEU A 185 30.06 12.88 14.28
N ILE A 186 28.73 12.85 14.21
CA ILE A 186 27.94 13.97 13.71
C ILE A 186 28.13 15.20 14.61
N THR A 187 28.16 15.02 15.93
CA THR A 187 28.35 16.11 16.89
C THR A 187 29.80 16.61 16.90
N GLN A 188 30.82 15.76 16.69
CA GLN A 188 32.22 16.17 16.53
C GLN A 188 32.52 16.73 15.14
N GLU A 189 31.76 16.38 14.11
CA GLU A 189 31.79 17.02 12.80
C GLU A 189 31.09 18.38 12.86
N LEU A 190 29.96 18.50 13.56
CA LEU A 190 29.30 19.79 13.86
C LEU A 190 30.16 20.68 14.77
N ILE A 191 30.73 20.14 15.85
CA ILE A 191 31.66 20.85 16.74
C ILE A 191 32.98 21.10 16.02
N GLY A 192 33.44 20.21 15.13
CA GLY A 192 34.60 20.43 14.27
C GLY A 192 34.36 21.56 13.28
N ASN A 193 33.16 21.65 12.71
CA ASN A 193 32.71 22.75 11.87
C ASN A 193 32.58 24.05 12.68
N VAL A 194 32.11 24.00 13.94
CA VAL A 194 32.02 25.17 14.86
C VAL A 194 33.40 25.59 15.40
N ALA A 195 34.31 24.64 15.67
CA ALA A 195 35.68 24.88 16.10
C ALA A 195 36.56 25.37 14.95
N SER A 196 36.25 24.96 13.71
CA SER A 196 36.78 25.57 12.49
C SER A 196 36.11 26.91 12.17
N GLY A 197 34.94 27.20 12.73
CA GLY A 197 34.25 28.49 12.64
C GLY A 197 34.88 29.60 13.49
N SER A 198 35.96 29.31 14.22
CA SER A 198 36.69 30.32 15.02
C SER A 198 38.19 30.40 14.72
N ALA A 199 38.72 29.57 13.81
CA ALA A 199 40.07 29.74 13.32
C ALA A 199 40.00 30.62 12.07
N ALA A 200 40.59 31.82 12.12
CA ALA A 200 40.68 32.65 10.94
C ALA A 200 41.37 31.84 9.82
N LEU A 201 40.66 31.66 8.71
CA LEU A 201 41.29 31.15 7.50
C LEU A 201 42.23 32.24 6.99
N GLY A 202 43.47 31.88 6.72
CA GLY A 202 44.47 32.80 6.18
C GLY A 202 44.51 32.70 4.66
N THR A 203 44.43 33.84 3.96
CA THR A 203 44.69 33.90 2.51
C THR A 203 45.76 34.94 2.20
N ASN A 204 46.51 34.70 1.13
CA ASN A 204 47.54 35.62 0.66
C ASN A 204 46.95 36.70 -0.26
N ALA A 205 47.67 37.80 -0.45
CA ALA A 205 47.35 38.78 -1.48
C ALA A 205 47.34 38.14 -2.88
N ILE A 206 46.42 38.58 -3.74
CA ILE A 206 46.27 38.11 -5.14
C ILE A 206 46.62 39.19 -6.16
N GLY A 207 47.01 40.37 -5.70
CA GLY A 207 47.38 41.48 -6.54
C GLY A 207 47.86 42.67 -5.73
N SER A 208 48.47 43.63 -6.42
CA SER A 208 48.93 44.87 -5.85
C SER A 208 48.84 46.05 -6.83
N THR A 209 48.80 47.28 -6.30
CA THR A 209 48.76 48.52 -7.08
C THR A 209 49.69 49.57 -6.47
N ASN A 210 50.50 50.21 -7.31
CA ASN A 210 51.37 51.33 -6.93
C ASN A 210 50.68 52.63 -7.32
N ASN A 211 50.27 53.42 -6.33
CA ASN A 211 49.52 54.65 -6.58
C ASN A 211 50.43 55.87 -6.82
N VAL A 212 51.74 55.73 -6.52
CA VAL A 212 52.77 56.76 -6.70
C VAL A 212 54.03 56.12 -7.29
N ALA A 213 54.86 56.92 -7.98
CA ALA A 213 56.16 56.48 -8.45
C ALA A 213 57.09 56.14 -7.25
N MET A 214 57.48 54.87 -7.15
CA MET A 214 58.34 54.33 -6.09
C MET A 214 59.27 53.26 -6.66
N THR A 215 60.29 52.90 -5.90
CA THR A 215 61.14 51.76 -6.23
C THR A 215 60.55 50.51 -5.59
N GLU A 216 60.09 49.58 -6.42
CA GLU A 216 59.57 48.27 -6.01
C GLU A 216 60.59 47.18 -6.36
N THR A 217 60.94 46.34 -5.39
CA THR A 217 61.80 45.17 -5.58
C THR A 217 61.02 43.90 -5.26
N LEU A 218 60.98 42.97 -6.21
CA LEU A 218 60.07 41.81 -6.23
C LEU A 218 58.59 42.23 -6.29
N THR A 219 57.69 41.25 -6.31
CA THR A 219 56.24 41.44 -6.39
C THR A 219 55.57 40.91 -5.14
N TYR A 220 54.25 41.15 -5.02
CA TYR A 220 53.44 40.69 -3.89
C TYR A 220 53.52 39.17 -3.63
N GLU A 221 53.90 38.35 -4.61
CA GLU A 221 54.06 36.89 -4.43
C GLU A 221 55.18 36.54 -3.42
N ALA A 222 56.18 37.41 -3.26
CA ALA A 222 57.23 37.22 -2.26
C ALA A 222 56.67 37.24 -0.82
N THR A 223 55.46 37.77 -0.62
CA THR A 223 54.81 37.88 0.71
C THR A 223 54.02 36.62 1.13
N HIS A 224 54.05 35.55 0.33
CA HIS A 224 53.20 34.36 0.55
C HIS A 224 53.77 33.39 1.60
N THR A 225 55.06 33.46 1.89
CA THR A 225 55.74 32.53 2.81
C THR A 225 56.85 33.24 3.57
N THR A 226 56.96 33.01 4.88
CA THR A 226 58.09 33.49 5.69
C THR A 226 59.36 32.76 5.28
N ASN A 227 60.26 33.43 4.56
CA ASN A 227 61.50 32.83 4.05
C ASN A 227 62.68 33.81 3.98
N LEU A 228 62.53 35.01 4.53
CA LEU A 228 63.51 36.11 4.50
C LEU A 228 63.76 36.67 3.09
N ILE A 229 62.81 36.47 2.16
CA ILE A 229 62.79 37.10 0.84
C ILE A 229 61.73 38.19 0.88
N TYR A 230 62.18 39.45 0.83
CA TYR A 230 61.30 40.60 1.07
C TYR A 230 60.77 41.20 -0.22
N HIS A 231 59.48 41.50 -0.24
CA HIS A 231 58.92 42.52 -1.13
C HIS A 231 59.25 43.89 -0.56
N ILE A 232 60.12 44.63 -1.24
CA ILE A 232 60.63 45.92 -0.75
C ILE A 232 60.01 47.06 -1.54
N LEU A 233 59.46 48.01 -0.81
CA LEU A 233 58.85 49.24 -1.29
C LEU A 233 59.64 50.41 -0.72
N GLU A 234 60.32 51.16 -1.57
CA GLU A 234 61.14 52.30 -1.18
C GLU A 234 60.63 53.58 -1.85
N ASN A 235 60.51 54.64 -1.06
CA ASN A 235 60.07 55.94 -1.55
C ASN A 235 61.06 56.50 -2.60
N ALA A 236 60.53 57.05 -3.70
CA ALA A 236 61.32 57.72 -4.74
C ALA A 236 60.94 59.20 -4.95
N GLY A 237 59.98 59.76 -4.19
CA GLY A 237 59.37 61.06 -4.49
C GLY A 237 58.61 61.74 -3.36
N ASN A 238 59.00 61.50 -2.10
CA ASN A 238 58.37 61.99 -0.88
C ASN A 238 57.02 61.34 -0.50
N ASN A 239 56.49 60.36 -1.24
CA ASN A 239 55.32 59.58 -0.82
C ASN A 239 55.51 58.08 -1.14
N LEU A 240 55.19 57.22 -0.17
CA LEU A 240 54.99 55.78 -0.33
C LEU A 240 53.48 55.51 -0.31
N ASP A 241 52.92 54.99 -1.40
CA ASP A 241 51.50 54.62 -1.49
C ASP A 241 51.36 53.33 -2.30
N PHE A 242 51.19 52.22 -1.58
CA PHE A 242 51.13 50.88 -2.14
C PHE A 242 49.98 50.08 -1.55
N GLU A 243 49.19 49.43 -2.40
CA GLU A 243 48.05 48.61 -2.02
C GLU A 243 48.24 47.13 -2.36
N TYR A 244 47.88 46.26 -1.42
CA TYR A 244 47.62 44.84 -1.63
C TYR A 244 46.11 44.59 -1.72
N THR A 245 45.70 43.74 -2.66
CA THR A 245 44.31 43.30 -2.83
C THR A 245 44.18 41.80 -2.58
N VAL A 246 43.11 41.41 -1.92
CA VAL A 246 42.70 40.01 -1.76
C VAL A 246 41.20 39.85 -2.02
N THR A 247 40.78 38.65 -2.44
CA THR A 247 39.36 38.25 -2.47
C THR A 247 39.19 37.04 -1.54
N LEU A 248 38.43 37.23 -0.46
CA LEU A 248 38.13 36.21 0.53
C LEU A 248 37.19 35.14 -0.07
N GLN A 249 37.34 33.89 0.36
CA GLN A 249 36.49 32.80 -0.12
C GLN A 249 35.11 32.80 0.57
N ARG A 250 34.05 32.40 -0.17
CA ARG A 250 32.68 32.12 0.36
C ARG A 250 32.18 33.14 1.39
N GLU A 251 31.88 34.36 0.92
CA GLU A 251 31.33 35.45 1.76
C GLU A 251 32.12 35.74 3.05
N GLY A 252 33.41 35.41 3.06
CA GLY A 252 34.25 35.59 4.23
C GLY A 252 34.32 37.05 4.66
N ALA A 253 34.24 37.29 5.97
CA ALA A 253 34.43 38.61 6.57
C ALA A 253 35.85 38.74 7.13
N LEU A 254 36.57 39.80 6.77
CA LEU A 254 37.92 40.07 7.28
C LEU A 254 37.88 40.29 8.80
N THR A 255 38.74 39.56 9.50
CA THR A 255 38.95 39.63 10.96
C THR A 255 40.25 40.31 11.35
N GLY A 256 41.26 40.28 10.47
CA GLY A 256 42.51 41.02 10.64
C GLY A 256 43.49 40.80 9.50
N VAL A 257 44.64 41.46 9.61
CA VAL A 257 45.80 41.23 8.75
C VAL A 257 47.02 40.98 9.64
N VAL A 258 47.79 39.95 9.32
CA VAL A 258 49.08 39.66 9.95
C VAL A 258 50.19 39.98 8.96
N TRP A 259 50.98 40.99 9.29
CA TRP A 259 52.14 41.40 8.52
C TRP A 259 53.42 41.00 9.25
N THR A 260 54.37 40.39 8.54
CA THR A 260 55.71 40.09 9.03
C THR A 260 56.73 40.76 8.10
N GLY A 261 57.57 41.61 8.64
CA GLY A 261 58.51 42.41 7.86
C GLY A 261 59.27 43.42 8.71
N TYR A 262 60.05 44.29 8.08
CA TYR A 262 60.70 45.41 8.77
C TYR A 262 60.45 46.72 8.03
N LEU A 263 60.59 47.82 8.77
CA LEU A 263 60.45 49.18 8.25
C LEU A 263 61.79 49.91 8.34
N GLY A 264 62.24 50.46 7.22
CA GLY A 264 63.39 51.36 7.14
C GLY A 264 62.98 52.83 7.27
N GLY A 265 63.97 53.72 7.31
CA GLY A 265 63.75 55.16 7.53
C GLY A 265 63.61 55.47 9.02
N ASN A 266 64.73 55.77 9.69
CA ASN A 266 64.74 55.92 11.15
C ASN A 266 63.91 57.13 11.61
N GLY A 267 62.78 56.84 12.26
CA GLY A 267 61.83 57.86 12.72
C GLY A 267 60.71 58.18 11.75
N ASP A 268 60.70 57.58 10.54
CA ASP A 268 59.66 57.81 9.53
C ASP A 268 58.40 57.01 9.89
N SER A 269 57.23 57.62 9.73
CA SER A 269 55.95 56.96 10.03
C SER A 269 55.37 56.29 8.79
N ILE A 270 54.84 55.08 8.97
CA ILE A 270 54.15 54.32 7.93
C ILE A 270 52.78 53.92 8.47
N GLU A 271 51.74 54.37 7.78
CA GLU A 271 50.34 54.10 8.09
C GLU A 271 49.87 52.84 7.37
N LEU A 272 49.23 51.96 8.14
CA LEU A 272 48.57 50.75 7.68
C LEU A 272 47.06 51.02 7.62
N GLN A 273 46.53 50.95 6.41
CA GLN A 273 45.18 51.41 6.11
C GLN A 273 44.34 50.36 5.41
N PHE A 274 43.03 50.38 5.66
CA PHE A 274 42.06 49.60 4.91
C PHE A 274 41.13 50.51 4.12
N TRP A 275 40.70 50.05 2.94
CA TRP A 275 39.58 50.68 2.25
C TRP A 275 38.27 50.38 2.96
N ASN A 276 37.55 51.41 3.38
CA ASN A 276 36.22 51.29 3.93
C ASN A 276 35.19 51.37 2.80
N TRP A 277 34.49 50.27 2.54
CA TRP A 277 33.50 50.16 1.47
C TRP A 277 32.20 50.93 1.76
N VAL A 278 31.96 51.28 3.02
CA VAL A 278 30.79 52.08 3.44
C VAL A 278 31.06 53.57 3.22
N THR A 279 32.22 54.07 3.66
CA THR A 279 32.57 55.50 3.55
C THR A 279 33.33 55.84 2.27
N SER A 280 33.74 54.84 1.49
CA SER A 280 34.55 55.00 0.27
C SER A 280 35.84 55.79 0.50
N ALA A 281 36.56 55.47 1.56
CA ALA A 281 37.83 56.11 1.93
C ALA A 281 38.79 55.13 2.62
N TYR A 282 40.10 55.40 2.57
CA TYR A 282 41.08 54.68 3.39
C TYR A 282 41.04 55.14 4.84
N ILE A 283 41.07 54.19 5.76
CA ILE A 283 41.08 54.43 7.21
C ILE A 283 42.36 53.85 7.80
N THR A 284 43.09 54.65 8.58
CA THR A 284 44.32 54.23 9.28
C THR A 284 43.98 53.46 10.54
N GLU A 285 44.34 52.19 10.59
CA GLU A 285 44.16 51.33 11.77
C GLU A 285 45.40 51.29 12.66
N LYS A 286 46.59 51.43 12.05
CA LYS A 286 47.85 51.38 12.78
C LYS A 286 48.90 52.26 12.11
N THR A 287 49.73 52.91 12.91
CA THR A 287 50.93 53.61 12.44
C THR A 287 52.15 52.94 13.06
N LEU A 288 53.10 52.60 12.22
CA LEU A 288 54.38 52.01 12.62
C LEU A 288 55.50 53.02 12.36
N ILE A 289 56.61 52.90 13.11
CA ILE A 289 57.76 53.80 12.99
C ILE A 289 58.96 53.01 12.48
N GLY A 290 59.61 53.53 11.45
CA GLY A 290 60.81 52.95 10.85
C GLY A 290 62.03 52.99 11.77
N SER A 291 62.92 52.01 11.62
CA SER A 291 64.14 51.89 12.40
C SER A 291 65.35 51.59 11.52
N ASN A 292 66.57 51.71 12.04
CA ASN A 292 67.80 51.35 11.32
C ASN A 292 68.06 49.83 11.25
N GLY A 293 67.20 48.99 11.85
CA GLY A 293 67.37 47.54 11.87
C GLY A 293 66.64 46.85 10.71
N THR A 294 67.19 45.73 10.24
CA THR A 294 66.55 44.83 9.26
C THR A 294 65.91 43.60 9.90
N THR A 295 65.81 43.57 11.23
CA THR A 295 65.17 42.47 11.95
C THR A 295 63.66 42.54 11.74
N PRO A 296 63.01 41.51 11.16
CA PRO A 296 61.58 41.52 10.95
C PRO A 296 60.81 41.44 12.28
N ALA A 297 59.70 42.17 12.34
CA ALA A 297 58.68 42.10 13.38
C ALA A 297 57.38 41.57 12.79
N THR A 298 56.53 40.98 13.64
CA THR A 298 55.19 40.55 13.26
C THR A 298 54.17 41.48 13.92
N GLU A 299 53.32 42.09 13.10
CA GLU A 299 52.26 42.98 13.54
C GLU A 299 50.91 42.41 13.12
N THR A 300 49.99 42.34 14.08
CA THR A 300 48.58 42.07 13.82
C THR A 300 47.83 43.39 13.78
N ILE A 301 47.02 43.56 12.74
CA ILE A 301 46.16 44.71 12.50
C ILE A 301 44.72 44.22 12.52
N SER A 302 43.95 44.67 13.51
CA SER A 302 42.53 44.37 13.62
C SER A 302 41.76 44.98 12.46
N SER A 303 40.70 44.31 12.02
CA SER A 303 39.78 44.86 11.03
C SER A 303 38.36 44.93 11.55
N ILE A 304 37.52 45.66 10.80
CA ILE A 304 36.07 45.67 10.97
C ILE A 304 35.39 45.20 9.69
N ALA A 305 34.13 44.80 9.79
CA ALA A 305 33.34 44.28 8.66
C ALA A 305 33.30 45.25 7.46
N ALA A 306 33.32 46.57 7.70
CA ALA A 306 33.28 47.59 6.65
C ALA A 306 34.49 47.57 5.69
N TYR A 307 35.56 46.85 6.03
CA TYR A 307 36.76 46.72 5.19
C TYR A 307 36.66 45.58 4.17
N THR A 308 35.61 44.76 4.26
CA THR A 308 35.29 43.72 3.27
C THR A 308 34.19 44.23 2.34
N GLY A 309 34.40 44.08 1.04
CA GLY A 309 33.44 44.51 0.03
C GLY A 309 32.16 43.66 0.05
N THR A 310 31.05 44.28 -0.33
CA THR A 310 29.73 43.67 -0.47
C THR A 310 29.23 43.79 -1.92
N GLY A 311 28.14 43.09 -2.27
CA GLY A 311 27.53 43.15 -3.61
C GLY A 311 28.51 42.72 -4.71
N VAL A 312 28.70 43.54 -5.75
CA VAL A 312 29.63 43.25 -6.87
C VAL A 312 31.11 43.16 -6.44
N ASN A 313 31.44 43.60 -5.23
CA ASN A 313 32.78 43.53 -4.64
C ASN A 313 32.85 42.53 -3.48
N ILE A 314 31.92 41.57 -3.42
CA ILE A 314 31.84 40.60 -2.33
C ILE A 314 33.20 39.95 -2.03
N GLY A 315 33.58 39.96 -0.75
CA GLY A 315 34.83 39.39 -0.27
C GLY A 315 36.10 40.15 -0.65
N LYS A 316 36.03 41.27 -1.39
CA LYS A 316 37.23 42.03 -1.75
C LYS A 316 37.72 42.88 -0.58
N VAL A 317 39.02 42.81 -0.31
CA VAL A 317 39.70 43.64 0.70
C VAL A 317 40.87 44.35 0.04
N ARG A 318 41.06 45.62 0.43
CA ARG A 318 42.18 46.46 0.01
C ARG A 318 42.93 46.96 1.24
N PHE A 319 44.21 46.63 1.31
CA PHE A 319 45.10 46.99 2.42
C PHE A 319 46.29 47.78 1.90
N ARG A 320 46.57 48.92 2.51
CA ARG A 320 47.49 49.93 1.99
C ARG A 320 48.57 50.29 2.99
N PHE A 321 49.80 50.41 2.50
CA PHE A 321 50.90 51.07 3.19
C PHE A 321 51.01 52.51 2.66
N PHE A 322 50.97 53.49 3.56
CA PHE A 322 51.01 54.91 3.21
C PHE A 322 52.02 55.67 4.06
N SER A 323 52.84 56.52 3.44
CA SER A 323 53.72 57.46 4.13
C SER A 323 54.00 58.65 3.23
N THR A 324 54.21 59.82 3.84
CA THR A 324 54.67 61.05 3.17
C THR A 324 56.13 61.39 3.53
N GLU A 325 56.82 60.47 4.21
CA GLU A 325 58.18 60.71 4.70
C GLU A 325 59.21 60.26 3.67
N ALA A 326 60.24 61.09 3.47
CA ALA A 326 61.14 60.97 2.33
C ALA A 326 62.03 59.71 2.33
N SER A 327 62.21 59.04 3.47
CA SER A 327 63.06 57.83 3.60
C SER A 327 62.26 56.58 4.00
N ALA A 328 60.93 56.61 3.87
CA ALA A 328 60.07 55.49 4.23
C ALA A 328 60.36 54.27 3.34
N LEU A 329 60.61 53.13 3.98
CA LEU A 329 60.82 51.84 3.34
C LEU A 329 60.02 50.76 4.05
N VAL A 330 59.27 49.96 3.29
CA VAL A 330 58.54 48.78 3.79
C VAL A 330 59.18 47.54 3.16
N ALA A 331 59.64 46.60 3.99
CA ALA A 331 60.10 45.30 3.54
C ALA A 331 59.21 44.20 4.11
N THR A 332 58.38 43.58 3.28
CA THR A 332 57.39 42.57 3.68
C THR A 332 57.90 41.17 3.34
N ASP A 333 58.04 40.31 4.36
CA ASP A 333 58.37 38.88 4.22
C ASP A 333 57.10 38.02 4.15
N ARG A 334 56.08 38.38 4.94
CA ARG A 334 54.79 37.70 4.89
C ARG A 334 53.61 38.64 5.11
N LEU A 335 52.53 38.44 4.37
CA LEU A 335 51.26 39.13 4.56
C LEU A 335 50.09 38.14 4.46
N ILE A 336 49.38 37.93 5.57
CA ILE A 336 48.21 37.05 5.66
C ILE A 336 46.97 37.88 5.99
N PHE A 337 45.91 37.68 5.22
CA PHE A 337 44.57 38.20 5.51
C PHE A 337 43.77 37.12 6.24
N GLU A 338 43.41 37.41 7.49
CA GLU A 338 42.66 36.53 8.37
C GLU A 338 41.16 36.82 8.22
N TYR A 339 40.37 35.80 7.87
CA TYR A 339 38.92 35.94 7.72
C TYR A 339 38.14 34.81 8.37
N THR A 340 36.88 35.09 8.72
CA THR A 340 35.91 34.08 9.15
C THR A 340 34.87 33.83 8.05
N ILE A 341 34.34 32.61 7.99
CA ILE A 341 33.20 32.28 7.14
C ILE A 341 31.94 32.51 7.97
N VAL A 342 31.07 33.41 7.52
CA VAL A 342 29.74 33.55 8.09
C VAL A 342 28.91 32.35 7.59
N GLN A 343 28.79 31.30 8.42
CA GLN A 343 27.89 30.18 8.16
C GLN A 343 26.45 30.65 8.36
N ASP A 344 25.81 31.16 7.30
CA ASP A 344 24.36 31.15 7.27
C ASP A 344 23.91 29.71 6.99
N VAL A 345 23.28 29.08 8.00
CA VAL A 345 22.51 27.86 7.79
C VAL A 345 21.32 28.27 6.92
N LEU A 346 21.51 28.21 5.60
CA LEU A 346 20.53 28.63 4.62
C LEU A 346 19.23 27.83 4.83
N GLY A 347 18.18 28.52 5.26
CA GLY A 347 16.91 27.97 5.74
C GLY A 347 16.00 27.29 4.70
N PHE A 348 16.56 26.52 3.76
CA PHE A 348 15.81 25.74 2.77
C PHE A 348 15.17 24.49 3.40
N VAL A 349 14.16 24.70 4.24
CA VAL A 349 13.39 23.62 4.89
C VAL A 349 12.83 22.66 3.84
N ASN A 350 13.02 21.35 4.05
CA ASN A 350 12.64 20.27 3.12
C ASN A 350 13.32 20.32 1.73
N GLY A 351 14.46 21.00 1.62
CA GLY A 351 15.21 21.12 0.37
C GLY A 351 14.43 21.87 -0.71
N ALA A 352 13.55 22.79 -0.30
CA ALA A 352 12.71 23.56 -1.20
C ALA A 352 13.12 25.04 -1.23
N VAL A 353 13.08 25.63 -2.42
CA VAL A 353 13.13 27.08 -2.59
C VAL A 353 11.70 27.62 -2.46
N TRP A 354 11.51 28.59 -1.56
CA TRP A 354 10.22 29.20 -1.26
C TRP A 354 9.98 30.41 -2.15
N ILE A 355 8.81 30.44 -2.80
CA ILE A 355 8.42 31.49 -3.74
C ILE A 355 7.14 32.18 -3.22
N ASP A 356 7.16 33.51 -3.16
CA ASP A 356 6.01 34.37 -2.88
C ASP A 356 6.10 35.60 -3.80
N THR A 357 5.34 35.61 -4.89
CA THR A 357 5.39 36.72 -5.86
C THR A 357 4.67 37.98 -5.38
N ILE A 358 4.07 37.97 -4.19
CA ILE A 358 3.34 39.10 -3.61
C ILE A 358 4.21 39.82 -2.59
N ASN A 359 4.79 39.09 -1.63
CA ASN A 359 5.60 39.67 -0.52
C ASN A 359 7.05 39.20 -0.51
N GLY A 360 7.49 38.44 -1.51
CA GLY A 360 8.87 37.99 -1.62
C GLY A 360 9.84 39.10 -1.99
N VAL A 361 11.11 38.73 -2.07
CA VAL A 361 12.22 39.61 -2.43
C VAL A 361 12.91 39.09 -3.68
N SER A 362 13.24 39.96 -4.63
CA SER A 362 14.03 39.61 -5.81
C SER A 362 15.51 39.46 -5.47
N GLY A 363 16.21 38.69 -6.32
CA GLY A 363 17.63 38.45 -6.25
C GLY A 363 17.98 37.02 -5.83
N THR A 364 19.27 36.72 -5.91
CA THR A 364 19.82 35.38 -5.68
C THR A 364 20.87 35.38 -4.56
N SER A 365 20.89 36.43 -3.73
CA SER A 365 21.83 36.50 -2.61
C SER A 365 21.50 35.47 -1.55
N ASP A 366 22.51 35.10 -0.77
CA ASP A 366 22.35 34.17 0.34
C ASP A 366 21.27 34.67 1.31
N GLY A 367 20.45 33.73 1.80
CA GLY A 367 19.27 34.02 2.62
C GLY A 367 17.99 34.42 1.85
N ILE A 368 18.00 34.49 0.52
CA ILE A 368 16.78 34.61 -0.31
C ILE A 368 16.32 33.21 -0.76
N GLY A 369 14.99 33.03 -0.89
CA GLY A 369 14.40 31.75 -1.32
C GLY A 369 14.16 30.76 -0.18
N VAL A 370 14.26 31.23 1.07
CA VAL A 370 13.98 30.45 2.29
C VAL A 370 12.59 30.79 2.83
N ILE A 371 12.04 29.99 3.74
CA ILE A 371 10.67 30.18 4.25
C ILE A 371 10.42 31.57 4.88
N GLY A 372 11.44 32.15 5.54
CA GLY A 372 11.35 33.46 6.18
C GLY A 372 11.62 34.66 5.25
N ASN A 373 12.10 34.39 4.03
CA ASN A 373 12.44 35.40 3.04
C ASN A 373 12.30 34.80 1.63
N PRO A 374 11.06 34.49 1.21
CA PRO A 374 10.80 33.83 -0.07
C PRO A 374 11.20 34.74 -1.24
N VAL A 375 11.54 34.12 -2.36
CA VAL A 375 11.89 34.84 -3.58
C VAL A 375 10.62 35.28 -4.33
N ASP A 376 10.65 36.43 -4.99
CA ASP A 376 9.47 37.01 -5.65
C ASP A 376 9.24 36.56 -7.10
N ASN A 377 10.14 35.77 -7.68
CA ASN A 377 10.02 35.32 -9.07
C ASN A 377 10.70 33.96 -9.33
N ILE A 378 10.30 33.30 -10.41
CA ILE A 378 10.77 31.95 -10.75
C ILE A 378 12.20 31.94 -11.30
N THR A 379 12.64 33.01 -11.95
CA THR A 379 13.99 33.12 -12.51
C THR A 379 15.03 33.06 -11.40
N ASP A 380 14.84 33.87 -10.36
CA ASP A 380 15.71 33.88 -9.19
C ASP A 380 15.56 32.59 -8.40
N ALA A 381 14.34 32.06 -8.24
CA ALA A 381 14.11 30.77 -7.59
C ALA A 381 14.91 29.65 -8.25
N LYS A 382 14.95 29.62 -9.59
CA LYS A 382 15.69 28.63 -10.35
C LYS A 382 17.19 28.82 -10.25
N ALA A 383 17.69 30.05 -10.33
CA ALA A 383 19.10 30.34 -10.12
C ALA A 383 19.56 29.89 -8.72
N ILE A 384 18.75 30.13 -7.68
CA ILE A 384 18.99 29.65 -6.32
C ILE A 384 18.98 28.12 -6.29
N ALA A 385 17.94 27.49 -6.85
CA ALA A 385 17.82 26.03 -6.86
C ALA A 385 19.02 25.36 -7.56
N ASP A 386 19.48 25.90 -8.68
CA ASP A 386 20.63 25.37 -9.42
C ASP A 386 21.95 25.56 -8.66
N ASN A 387 22.13 26.71 -8.00
CA ASN A 387 23.32 26.96 -7.16
C ASN A 387 23.42 25.99 -5.97
N TYR A 388 22.27 25.59 -5.42
CA TYR A 388 22.17 24.71 -4.25
C TYR A 388 21.84 23.25 -4.58
N GLY A 389 21.71 22.90 -5.87
CA GLY A 389 21.35 21.54 -6.30
C GLY A 389 19.95 21.07 -5.89
N LEU A 390 19.03 22.01 -5.65
CA LEU A 390 17.64 21.75 -5.26
C LEU A 390 16.75 21.53 -6.48
N LYS A 391 15.72 20.71 -6.33
CA LYS A 391 14.72 20.41 -7.40
C LYS A 391 13.28 20.65 -6.99
N ARG A 392 13.07 21.22 -5.81
CA ARG A 392 11.74 21.44 -5.24
C ARG A 392 11.49 22.94 -5.03
N TYR A 393 10.32 23.37 -5.45
CA TYR A 393 9.78 24.71 -5.18
C TYR A 393 8.56 24.59 -4.29
N ASN A 394 8.41 25.52 -3.35
CA ASN A 394 7.21 25.63 -2.54
C ASN A 394 6.63 27.04 -2.66
N SER A 395 5.45 27.14 -3.25
CA SER A 395 4.85 28.41 -3.65
C SER A 395 3.72 28.78 -2.70
N TYR A 396 3.78 30.02 -2.19
CA TYR A 396 2.75 30.55 -1.31
C TYR A 396 1.42 30.73 -2.05
N PRO A 397 0.27 30.56 -1.37
CA PRO A 397 -1.03 30.77 -1.98
C PRO A 397 -1.18 32.16 -2.60
N GLY A 398 -1.77 32.23 -3.80
CA GLY A 398 -1.92 33.47 -4.56
C GLY A 398 -0.71 33.89 -5.38
N SER A 399 0.44 33.20 -5.26
CA SER A 399 1.60 33.49 -6.11
C SER A 399 1.30 33.23 -7.58
N GLU A 400 1.83 34.05 -8.48
CA GLU A 400 1.68 33.94 -9.93
C GLU A 400 3.04 33.62 -10.57
N LEU A 401 3.22 32.37 -10.97
CA LEU A 401 4.47 31.89 -11.56
C LEU A 401 4.32 31.78 -13.06
N THR A 402 5.03 32.62 -13.80
CA THR A 402 5.17 32.51 -15.25
C THR A 402 6.57 31.99 -15.56
N LEU A 403 6.66 30.81 -16.15
CA LEU A 403 7.95 30.23 -16.54
C LEU A 403 8.68 31.15 -17.52
N THR A 404 9.98 31.28 -17.32
CA THR A 404 10.90 32.03 -18.19
C THR A 404 11.93 31.11 -18.85
N GLU A 405 11.94 29.83 -18.48
CA GLU A 405 12.83 28.80 -18.99
C GLU A 405 12.29 27.38 -18.71
N ASN A 406 12.99 26.37 -19.22
CA ASN A 406 12.62 24.95 -19.04
C ASN A 406 12.79 24.51 -17.58
N VAL A 407 11.81 23.76 -17.07
CA VAL A 407 11.76 23.28 -15.68
C VAL A 407 11.60 21.76 -15.62
N GLU A 408 12.48 21.06 -16.31
CA GLU A 408 12.46 19.60 -16.43
C GLU A 408 12.90 18.91 -15.11
N TYR A 409 12.12 17.94 -14.65
CA TYR A 409 12.36 17.13 -13.45
C TYR A 409 12.37 17.93 -12.13
N TYR A 410 11.56 18.99 -12.06
CA TYR A 410 11.32 19.74 -10.82
C TYR A 410 9.98 19.36 -10.16
N GLU A 411 9.86 19.63 -8.88
CA GLU A 411 8.62 19.52 -8.10
C GLU A 411 8.11 20.90 -7.71
N PHE A 412 6.90 21.24 -8.13
CA PHE A 412 6.20 22.46 -7.74
C PHE A 412 5.09 22.11 -6.77
N LEU A 413 5.28 22.53 -5.52
CA LEU A 413 4.36 22.30 -4.41
C LEU A 413 3.77 23.63 -3.94
N GLY A 414 2.61 23.55 -3.31
CA GLY A 414 1.92 24.73 -2.76
C GLY A 414 0.43 24.50 -2.70
N PHE A 415 -0.33 25.57 -2.53
CA PHE A 415 -1.79 25.53 -2.64
C PHE A 415 -2.30 26.83 -3.23
N GLY A 416 -3.07 26.77 -4.33
CA GLY A 416 -3.76 27.92 -4.87
C GLY A 416 -2.84 29.00 -5.47
N TYR A 417 -1.67 28.61 -5.95
CA TYR A 417 -0.80 29.45 -6.79
C TYR A 417 -1.12 29.21 -8.27
N THR A 418 -0.86 30.19 -9.13
CA THR A 418 -0.96 30.06 -10.58
C THR A 418 0.38 29.61 -11.15
N PHE A 419 0.33 28.64 -12.07
CA PHE A 419 1.48 28.10 -12.78
C PHE A 419 1.24 28.22 -14.30
N ASP A 420 1.77 29.29 -14.87
CA ASP A 420 1.78 29.56 -16.30
C ASP A 420 3.02 28.94 -16.94
N GLN A 421 2.78 27.94 -17.78
CA GLN A 421 3.83 27.17 -18.44
C GLN A 421 4.55 27.95 -19.55
N ALA A 422 3.93 29.03 -20.07
CA ALA A 422 4.54 30.02 -20.95
C ALA A 422 5.33 29.51 -22.19
N GLY A 423 5.06 28.28 -22.66
CA GLY A 423 5.71 27.65 -23.81
C GLY A 423 6.91 26.77 -23.46
N TYR A 424 7.27 26.63 -22.19
CA TYR A 424 8.49 25.95 -21.76
C TYR A 424 8.30 24.46 -21.49
N LYS A 425 9.42 23.73 -21.43
CA LYS A 425 9.43 22.29 -21.17
C LYS A 425 9.12 21.99 -19.71
N VAL A 426 8.20 21.06 -19.51
CA VAL A 426 7.77 20.55 -18.19
C VAL A 426 7.99 19.03 -18.07
N THR A 427 9.00 18.51 -18.78
CA THR A 427 9.33 17.07 -18.77
C THR A 427 9.57 16.55 -17.36
N GLY A 428 8.86 15.49 -16.95
CA GLY A 428 9.04 14.84 -15.65
C GLY A 428 8.70 15.73 -14.45
N THR A 429 8.06 16.87 -14.67
CA THR A 429 7.72 17.83 -13.62
C THR A 429 6.47 17.39 -12.87
N LEU A 430 6.52 17.40 -11.54
CA LEU A 430 5.34 17.24 -10.69
C LEU A 430 4.81 18.62 -10.33
N ILE A 431 3.54 18.88 -10.62
CA ILE A 431 2.86 20.11 -10.24
C ILE A 431 1.65 19.73 -9.40
N GLU A 432 1.58 20.25 -8.18
CA GLU A 432 0.54 19.92 -7.22
C GLU A 432 -0.23 21.15 -6.74
N ARG A 433 -1.57 21.04 -6.73
CA ARG A 433 -2.51 22.04 -6.19
C ARG A 433 -2.38 23.45 -6.79
N ALA A 434 -1.96 23.53 -8.04
CA ALA A 434 -1.81 24.76 -8.80
C ALA A 434 -3.02 25.04 -9.69
N HIS A 435 -3.20 26.30 -10.07
CA HIS A 435 -4.00 26.71 -11.23
C HIS A 435 -3.11 26.73 -12.48
N ILE A 436 -3.32 25.80 -13.41
CA ILE A 436 -2.48 25.63 -14.59
C ILE A 436 -3.00 26.49 -15.74
N THR A 437 -2.10 27.26 -16.34
CA THR A 437 -2.34 28.08 -17.54
C THR A 437 -1.20 27.95 -18.55
N GLY A 438 -1.37 28.57 -19.72
CA GLY A 438 -0.33 28.67 -20.73
C GLY A 438 -0.03 27.34 -21.43
N ILE A 439 1.12 27.27 -22.10
CA ILE A 439 1.49 26.15 -22.97
C ILE A 439 2.67 25.40 -22.35
N GLY A 440 2.49 24.12 -22.02
CA GLY A 440 3.58 23.23 -21.64
C GLY A 440 4.06 22.41 -22.83
N THR A 441 5.37 22.17 -22.89
CA THR A 441 5.98 21.27 -23.88
C THR A 441 6.71 20.12 -23.20
N TRP A 442 7.00 19.06 -23.95
CA TRP A 442 7.65 17.84 -23.47
C TRP A 442 8.58 17.28 -24.55
N THR A 443 9.61 16.55 -24.12
CA THR A 443 10.47 15.79 -25.01
C THR A 443 9.96 14.36 -25.08
N ASP A 444 9.68 13.85 -26.28
CA ASP A 444 9.05 12.55 -26.58
C ASP A 444 9.73 11.29 -25.99
N THR A 445 10.94 11.44 -25.44
CA THR A 445 11.71 10.38 -24.76
C THR A 445 11.77 10.52 -23.23
N GLY A 446 11.15 11.54 -22.64
CA GLY A 446 11.27 11.85 -21.20
C GLY A 446 10.14 11.28 -20.33
N THR A 447 10.28 11.37 -19.00
CA THR A 447 9.15 11.09 -18.09
C THR A 447 8.01 12.10 -18.34
N ARG A 448 6.76 11.66 -18.37
CA ARG A 448 5.60 12.55 -18.56
C ARG A 448 5.41 13.48 -17.35
N PRO A 449 5.03 14.76 -17.54
CA PRO A 449 4.59 15.61 -16.43
C PRO A 449 3.39 15.02 -15.69
N VAL A 450 3.31 15.34 -14.40
CA VAL A 450 2.23 14.93 -13.51
C VAL A 450 1.55 16.17 -12.94
N TYR A 451 0.27 16.34 -13.25
CA TYR A 451 -0.60 17.32 -12.62
C TYR A 451 -1.43 16.60 -11.55
N ARG A 452 -1.33 17.03 -10.29
CA ARG A 452 -2.02 16.40 -9.16
C ARG A 452 -2.84 17.41 -8.38
N ASN A 453 -4.13 17.13 -8.18
CA ASN A 453 -5.04 18.03 -7.47
C ASN A 453 -5.05 19.46 -8.04
N CYS A 454 -4.72 19.61 -9.33
CA CYS A 454 -4.62 20.91 -9.98
C CYS A 454 -5.95 21.37 -10.55
N ILE A 455 -6.06 22.66 -10.76
CA ILE A 455 -7.15 23.31 -11.48
C ILE A 455 -6.64 23.67 -12.87
N MET A 456 -7.21 23.07 -13.91
CA MET A 456 -6.85 23.35 -15.30
C MET A 456 -7.71 24.52 -15.81
N GLY A 457 -7.05 25.65 -16.07
CA GLY A 457 -7.62 26.80 -16.76
C GLY A 457 -7.41 26.71 -18.28
N ALA A 458 -7.26 27.86 -18.93
CA ALA A 458 -6.86 27.93 -20.33
C ALA A 458 -5.40 27.46 -20.47
N SER A 459 -5.22 26.20 -20.85
CA SER A 459 -3.93 25.54 -20.84
C SER A 459 -3.77 24.59 -22.01
N THR A 460 -2.56 24.54 -22.57
CA THR A 460 -2.12 23.51 -23.50
C THR A 460 -1.10 22.64 -22.79
N VAL A 461 -1.34 21.33 -22.77
CA VAL A 461 -0.50 20.38 -22.04
C VAL A 461 0.10 19.35 -22.99
N PRO A 462 1.36 18.93 -22.76
CA PRO A 462 1.93 17.78 -23.45
C PRO A 462 1.36 16.48 -22.85
N PRO A 463 1.68 15.29 -23.42
CA PRO A 463 1.32 14.00 -22.84
C PRO A 463 1.62 13.93 -21.34
N CYS A 464 0.60 13.65 -20.54
CA CYS A 464 0.68 13.85 -19.09
C CYS A 464 -0.19 12.89 -18.29
N LEU A 465 0.09 12.82 -17.00
CA LEU A 465 -0.77 12.20 -16.00
C LEU A 465 -1.55 13.29 -15.24
N MET A 466 -2.87 13.24 -15.27
CA MET A 466 -3.76 14.11 -14.50
C MET A 466 -4.50 13.33 -13.43
N ASN A 467 -4.20 13.62 -12.17
CA ASN A 467 -4.79 12.94 -11.02
C ASN A 467 -5.62 13.93 -10.20
N ASN A 468 -6.92 13.65 -10.09
CA ASN A 468 -7.85 14.44 -9.27
C ASN A 468 -7.87 15.93 -9.66
N CYS A 469 -7.71 16.22 -10.95
CA CYS A 469 -7.70 17.59 -11.47
C CYS A 469 -9.12 18.08 -11.79
N GLY A 470 -9.38 19.35 -11.52
CA GLY A 470 -10.59 20.03 -11.97
C GLY A 470 -10.34 20.75 -13.30
N ILE A 471 -11.22 20.63 -14.28
CA ILE A 471 -11.04 21.15 -15.65
C ILE A 471 -12.09 22.22 -15.97
N GLY A 472 -11.66 23.30 -16.64
CA GLY A 472 -12.56 24.34 -17.16
C GLY A 472 -12.71 25.54 -16.25
N LYS A 473 -11.71 25.84 -15.40
CA LYS A 473 -11.72 27.06 -14.61
C LYS A 473 -11.81 28.28 -15.54
N ASP A 474 -12.70 29.21 -15.20
CA ASP A 474 -12.99 30.43 -15.98
C ASP A 474 -13.40 30.15 -17.44
N ASN A 475 -14.01 28.98 -17.70
CA ASN A 475 -14.32 28.49 -19.04
C ASN A 475 -13.08 28.31 -19.94
N GLY A 476 -11.89 28.16 -19.33
CA GLY A 476 -10.65 27.88 -20.02
C GLY A 476 -10.71 26.54 -20.75
N THR A 477 -10.16 26.51 -21.96
CA THR A 477 -10.06 25.30 -22.78
C THR A 477 -8.79 24.54 -22.41
N LEU A 478 -8.92 23.23 -22.17
CA LEU A 478 -7.78 22.32 -22.06
C LEU A 478 -7.44 21.79 -23.45
N THR A 479 -6.22 22.04 -23.91
CA THR A 479 -5.74 21.64 -25.24
C THR A 479 -4.61 20.64 -25.13
N PHE A 480 -4.60 19.61 -25.95
CA PHE A 480 -3.50 18.66 -26.05
C PHE A 480 -2.53 19.13 -27.12
N GLY A 481 -1.30 19.42 -26.70
CA GLY A 481 -0.31 20.10 -27.55
C GLY A 481 0.48 19.20 -28.50
N SER A 482 0.49 17.89 -28.30
CA SER A 482 1.28 16.96 -29.11
C SER A 482 0.77 15.51 -29.04
N ALA A 483 1.27 14.66 -29.94
CA ALA A 483 0.98 13.23 -29.92
C ALA A 483 1.51 12.56 -28.64
N GLY A 484 0.82 11.50 -28.19
CA GLY A 484 1.17 10.72 -27.00
C GLY A 484 -0.02 10.41 -26.09
N ASP A 485 0.28 9.91 -24.90
CA ASP A 485 -0.71 9.39 -23.96
C ASP A 485 -1.09 10.41 -22.89
N TYR A 486 -2.39 10.66 -22.78
CA TYR A 486 -3.02 11.54 -21.81
C TYR A 486 -3.92 10.73 -20.87
N ASP A 487 -3.47 10.53 -19.63
CA ASP A 487 -4.20 9.72 -18.65
C ASP A 487 -4.85 10.61 -17.59
N PHE A 488 -6.15 10.46 -17.42
CA PHE A 488 -6.95 11.14 -16.41
C PHE A 488 -7.46 10.12 -15.40
N SER A 489 -7.26 10.39 -14.12
CA SER A 489 -7.76 9.57 -13.02
C SER A 489 -8.52 10.44 -12.02
N GLY A 490 -9.81 10.18 -11.85
CA GLY A 490 -10.66 10.89 -10.87
C GLY A 490 -10.79 12.39 -11.13
N CYS A 491 -10.66 12.82 -12.39
CA CYS A 491 -10.76 14.24 -12.76
C CYS A 491 -12.23 14.69 -12.87
N GLN A 492 -12.47 15.99 -12.81
CA GLN A 492 -13.82 16.55 -12.76
C GLN A 492 -13.98 17.84 -13.55
N SER A 493 -15.20 18.13 -13.98
CA SER A 493 -15.60 19.46 -14.48
C SER A 493 -15.69 20.47 -13.34
N LEU A 494 -15.18 21.68 -13.57
CA LEU A 494 -15.38 22.86 -12.72
C LEU A 494 -16.43 23.83 -13.29
N VAL A 495 -17.00 23.54 -14.45
CA VAL A 495 -18.03 24.38 -15.09
C VAL A 495 -19.37 24.13 -14.39
N ALA A 496 -19.95 25.21 -13.85
CA ALA A 496 -21.17 25.12 -13.07
C ALA A 496 -22.43 24.83 -13.92
N GLY A 497 -23.42 24.17 -13.30
CA GLY A 497 -24.73 23.95 -13.91
C GLY A 497 -24.72 22.90 -15.01
N SER A 498 -25.38 23.20 -16.13
CA SER A 498 -25.50 22.29 -17.27
C SER A 498 -24.36 22.37 -18.29
N GLY A 499 -23.41 23.28 -18.08
CA GLY A 499 -22.25 23.48 -18.95
C GLY A 499 -21.15 22.43 -18.75
N SER A 500 -20.20 22.43 -19.68
CA SER A 500 -19.11 21.46 -19.73
C SER A 500 -17.81 22.15 -20.18
N PRO A 501 -16.64 21.76 -19.64
CA PRO A 501 -15.34 22.26 -20.06
C PRO A 501 -15.03 21.78 -21.47
N ASN A 502 -14.33 22.62 -22.23
CA ASN A 502 -13.83 22.24 -23.55
C ASN A 502 -12.48 21.54 -23.41
N ILE A 503 -12.38 20.36 -24.00
CA ILE A 503 -11.18 19.53 -24.08
C ILE A 503 -10.91 19.29 -25.57
N VAL A 504 -9.77 19.77 -26.06
CA VAL A 504 -9.45 19.78 -27.49
C VAL A 504 -8.21 18.96 -27.76
N ALA A 505 -8.32 18.00 -28.67
CA ALA A 505 -7.24 17.17 -29.17
C ALA A 505 -7.26 17.20 -30.71
N THR A 506 -6.62 18.22 -31.28
CA THR A 506 -6.55 18.44 -32.74
C THR A 506 -5.09 18.61 -33.19
N VAL A 507 -4.27 17.59 -32.89
CA VAL A 507 -2.81 17.62 -33.10
C VAL A 507 -2.44 17.47 -34.58
N GLY A 508 -3.30 16.86 -35.39
CA GLY A 508 -3.17 16.75 -36.84
C GLY A 508 -2.15 15.72 -37.35
N SER A 509 -1.28 15.18 -36.48
CA SER A 509 -0.34 14.11 -36.82
C SER A 509 0.18 13.38 -35.57
N GLY A 510 0.45 12.08 -35.72
CA GLY A 510 0.90 11.21 -34.62
C GLY A 510 -0.27 10.76 -33.72
N ILE A 511 -0.13 9.61 -33.07
CA ILE A 511 -1.23 9.00 -32.30
C ILE A 511 -1.43 9.74 -30.97
N VAL A 512 -2.68 10.06 -30.64
CA VAL A 512 -3.08 10.62 -29.34
C VAL A 512 -4.01 9.62 -28.63
N ASN A 513 -3.58 9.09 -27.48
CA ASN A 513 -4.43 8.21 -26.68
C ASN A 513 -4.94 8.98 -25.46
N ILE A 514 -6.26 9.00 -25.26
CA ILE A 514 -6.91 9.67 -24.14
C ILE A 514 -7.57 8.62 -23.25
N GLY A 515 -6.96 8.34 -22.10
CA GLY A 515 -7.48 7.42 -21.09
C GLY A 515 -8.12 8.18 -19.95
N ASN A 516 -9.44 8.34 -19.94
CA ASN A 516 -10.15 8.99 -18.84
C ASN A 516 -10.89 7.95 -17.97
N ARG A 517 -10.49 7.87 -16.70
CA ARG A 517 -10.97 6.91 -15.70
C ARG A 517 -11.60 7.66 -14.53
N GLY A 518 -12.89 7.43 -14.31
CA GLY A 518 -13.60 8.04 -13.20
C GLY A 518 -13.87 9.55 -13.35
N TYR A 519 -14.35 10.01 -14.51
CA TYR A 519 -14.66 11.42 -14.72
C TYR A 519 -15.98 11.86 -14.07
N PHE A 520 -15.99 13.02 -13.44
CA PHE A 520 -17.19 13.62 -12.83
C PHE A 520 -17.61 14.91 -13.52
N GLY A 521 -18.92 15.11 -13.71
CA GLY A 521 -19.44 16.29 -14.42
C GLY A 521 -19.53 16.10 -15.95
N GLY A 522 -19.85 17.18 -16.68
CA GLY A 522 -19.93 17.14 -18.15
C GLY A 522 -18.58 17.38 -18.81
N ALA A 523 -18.42 17.05 -20.10
CA ALA A 523 -17.22 17.30 -20.89
C ALA A 523 -17.56 17.56 -22.36
N ASN A 524 -16.89 18.52 -23.00
CA ASN A 524 -17.01 18.78 -24.44
C ASN A 524 -15.69 18.45 -25.13
N TYR A 525 -15.64 17.33 -25.85
CA TYR A 525 -14.46 16.91 -26.61
C TYR A 525 -14.55 17.38 -28.07
N THR A 526 -13.47 17.95 -28.58
CA THR A 526 -13.25 18.18 -30.01
C THR A 526 -11.98 17.46 -30.43
N LEU A 527 -12.14 16.44 -31.27
CA LEU A 527 -11.08 15.49 -31.63
C LEU A 527 -10.77 15.56 -33.13
N ASP A 528 -9.65 14.97 -33.54
CA ASP A 528 -9.32 14.68 -34.93
C ASP A 528 -9.05 13.18 -35.15
N ASN A 529 -8.82 12.79 -36.40
CA ASN A 529 -8.64 11.39 -36.82
C ASN A 529 -7.39 10.69 -36.26
N THR A 530 -6.56 11.37 -35.48
CA THR A 530 -5.38 10.79 -34.84
C THR A 530 -5.64 10.35 -33.40
N VAL A 531 -6.83 10.64 -32.89
CA VAL A 531 -7.20 10.42 -31.49
C VAL A 531 -7.91 9.08 -31.30
N THR A 532 -7.55 8.39 -30.21
CA THR A 532 -8.38 7.36 -29.59
C THR A 532 -8.82 7.83 -28.21
N LEU A 533 -10.13 7.94 -27.98
CA LEU A 533 -10.70 8.36 -26.70
C LEU A 533 -11.34 7.18 -25.96
N SER A 534 -11.00 7.01 -24.69
CA SER A 534 -11.69 6.12 -23.76
C SER A 534 -12.19 6.94 -22.56
N HIS A 535 -13.49 7.26 -22.56
CA HIS A 535 -14.11 8.15 -21.58
C HIS A 535 -15.04 7.40 -20.62
N GLU A 536 -14.61 7.22 -19.38
CA GLU A 536 -15.46 6.71 -18.30
C GLU A 536 -16.05 7.87 -17.49
N VAL A 537 -17.37 8.04 -17.55
CA VAL A 537 -18.11 9.05 -16.79
C VAL A 537 -18.89 8.38 -15.66
N VAL A 538 -18.68 8.82 -14.42
CA VAL A 538 -19.26 8.17 -13.22
C VAL A 538 -20.59 8.81 -12.82
N GLY A 539 -20.78 10.08 -13.15
CA GLY A 539 -22.01 10.84 -12.91
C GLY A 539 -21.78 12.32 -13.16
N GLY A 540 -22.63 12.96 -13.95
CA GLY A 540 -22.32 14.33 -14.38
C GLY A 540 -23.28 15.01 -15.33
N GLY A 541 -22.86 16.18 -15.80
CA GLY A 541 -23.52 17.02 -16.79
C GLY A 541 -23.54 16.39 -18.20
N GLY A 542 -23.83 17.21 -19.21
CA GLY A 542 -23.88 16.75 -20.59
C GLY A 542 -22.47 16.46 -21.13
N THR A 543 -22.31 15.33 -21.81
CA THR A 543 -21.08 15.01 -22.54
C THR A 543 -21.33 15.23 -24.03
N THR A 544 -20.52 16.05 -24.67
CA THR A 544 -20.56 16.28 -26.12
C THR A 544 -19.24 15.84 -26.71
N ILE A 545 -19.26 15.05 -27.78
CA ILE A 545 -18.05 14.59 -28.47
C ILE A 545 -18.20 14.88 -29.96
N THR A 546 -17.32 15.71 -30.50
CA THR A 546 -17.12 15.85 -31.94
C THR A 546 -15.92 15.01 -32.34
N THR A 547 -16.14 13.95 -33.12
CA THR A 547 -15.14 12.90 -33.35
C THR A 547 -14.02 13.35 -34.29
N GLY A 548 -14.31 14.12 -35.34
CA GLY A 548 -13.29 14.48 -36.33
C GLY A 548 -12.58 13.30 -37.01
N GLY A 549 -13.17 12.09 -36.97
CA GLY A 549 -12.55 10.83 -37.40
C GLY A 549 -11.92 10.00 -36.28
N ALA A 550 -11.97 10.44 -35.03
CA ALA A 550 -11.42 9.72 -33.87
C ALA A 550 -12.21 8.47 -33.50
N ASP A 551 -11.52 7.41 -33.10
CA ASP A 551 -12.14 6.27 -32.45
C ASP A 551 -12.51 6.63 -31.00
N VAL A 552 -13.76 6.37 -30.61
CA VAL A 552 -14.30 6.80 -29.32
C VAL A 552 -14.97 5.66 -28.59
N GLU A 553 -14.63 5.50 -27.32
CA GLU A 553 -15.35 4.65 -26.40
C GLU A 553 -15.85 5.47 -25.21
N VAL A 554 -17.14 5.36 -24.89
CA VAL A 554 -17.76 6.04 -23.75
C VAL A 554 -18.42 5.01 -22.84
N ARG A 555 -18.22 5.14 -21.52
CA ARG A 555 -18.76 4.22 -20.51
C ARG A 555 -19.36 4.97 -19.31
N GLY A 556 -20.37 4.39 -18.64
CA GLY A 556 -20.88 4.85 -17.34
C GLY A 556 -22.16 5.70 -17.36
N THR A 557 -22.29 6.75 -16.53
CA THR A 557 -23.55 7.51 -16.36
C THR A 557 -23.40 9.01 -16.66
N THR A 558 -24.33 9.57 -17.44
CA THR A 558 -24.33 10.99 -17.84
C THR A 558 -25.75 11.55 -17.93
N ARG A 559 -25.93 12.88 -17.77
CA ARG A 559 -27.24 13.52 -17.99
C ARG A 559 -27.71 13.41 -19.43
N SER A 560 -26.79 13.51 -20.37
CA SER A 560 -27.04 13.42 -21.82
C SER A 560 -25.71 13.24 -22.53
N LEU A 561 -25.69 12.38 -23.54
CA LEU A 561 -24.54 12.19 -24.41
C LEU A 561 -24.92 12.62 -25.82
N THR A 562 -24.16 13.55 -26.40
CA THR A 562 -24.29 13.97 -27.79
C THR A 562 -23.02 13.63 -28.53
N LEU A 563 -23.16 12.94 -29.66
CA LEU A 563 -22.06 12.57 -30.54
C LEU A 563 -22.26 13.18 -31.92
N HIS A 564 -21.24 13.90 -32.40
CA HIS A 564 -21.18 14.47 -33.74
C HIS A 564 -20.14 13.71 -34.58
N LEU A 565 -20.62 12.84 -35.47
CA LEU A 565 -19.81 11.99 -36.34
C LEU A 565 -19.23 12.78 -37.52
N SER A 566 -17.99 12.48 -37.92
CA SER A 566 -17.22 13.29 -38.88
C SER A 566 -16.52 12.50 -40.01
N SER A 567 -16.23 11.20 -39.86
CA SER A 567 -15.58 10.35 -40.89
C SER A 567 -15.90 8.85 -40.71
N ASP A 568 -14.94 7.98 -41.01
CA ASP A 568 -14.88 6.52 -40.87
C ASP A 568 -14.47 6.06 -39.47
N GLU A 569 -14.96 6.77 -38.45
CA GLU A 569 -14.65 6.47 -37.04
C GLU A 569 -15.38 5.23 -36.51
N VAL A 570 -14.79 4.56 -35.51
CA VAL A 570 -15.47 3.53 -34.70
C VAL A 570 -15.86 4.10 -33.34
N VAL A 571 -17.15 4.04 -33.01
CA VAL A 571 -17.67 4.51 -31.72
C VAL A 571 -18.36 3.40 -30.94
N GLN A 572 -18.03 3.29 -29.66
CA GLN A 572 -18.57 2.29 -28.77
C GLN A 572 -19.17 2.93 -27.52
N PHE A 573 -20.37 2.52 -27.16
CA PHE A 573 -21.01 2.88 -25.90
C PHE A 573 -21.12 1.65 -25.01
N VAL A 574 -20.69 1.74 -23.76
CA VAL A 574 -20.73 0.61 -22.81
C VAL A 574 -21.45 1.02 -21.53
N GLY A 575 -22.69 0.54 -21.37
CA GLY A 575 -23.48 0.74 -20.16
C GLY A 575 -23.87 2.19 -19.91
N ILE A 576 -24.07 2.98 -20.98
CA ILE A 576 -24.41 4.40 -20.87
C ILE A 576 -25.82 4.59 -20.32
N THR A 577 -25.90 5.14 -19.11
CA THR A 577 -27.17 5.58 -18.51
C THR A 577 -27.37 7.07 -18.80
N GLY A 578 -28.39 7.39 -19.60
CA GLY A 578 -28.74 8.75 -20.06
C GLY A 578 -29.22 8.74 -21.52
N PRO A 579 -29.93 9.78 -21.98
CA PRO A 579 -30.30 9.91 -23.39
C PRO A 579 -29.04 10.07 -24.26
N ILE A 580 -29.00 9.31 -25.35
CA ILE A 580 -27.94 9.37 -26.36
C ILE A 580 -28.52 10.01 -27.63
N THR A 581 -27.87 11.07 -28.10
CA THR A 581 -28.14 11.74 -29.38
C THR A 581 -26.95 11.57 -30.30
N ILE A 582 -27.18 11.08 -31.51
CA ILE A 582 -26.15 10.89 -32.54
C ILE A 582 -26.56 11.66 -33.79
N ASP A 583 -25.66 12.48 -34.32
CA ASP A 583 -25.82 13.17 -35.60
C ASP A 583 -24.52 13.12 -36.44
N GLY A 584 -24.63 13.55 -37.70
CA GLY A 584 -23.54 13.51 -38.69
C GLY A 584 -23.93 12.77 -39.96
N THR A 585 -23.10 12.86 -41.00
CA THR A 585 -23.37 12.31 -42.35
C THR A 585 -22.19 11.50 -42.87
N THR A 586 -21.80 10.44 -42.15
CA THR A 586 -20.54 9.71 -42.39
C THR A 586 -20.75 8.20 -42.45
N THR A 587 -19.69 7.45 -42.76
CA THR A 587 -19.64 5.98 -42.85
C THR A 587 -19.20 5.32 -41.54
N ALA A 588 -19.37 6.00 -40.40
CA ALA A 588 -18.94 5.51 -39.08
C ALA A 588 -19.63 4.21 -38.66
N GLU A 589 -18.93 3.42 -37.84
CA GLU A 589 -19.47 2.25 -37.16
C GLU A 589 -19.81 2.62 -35.71
N VAL A 590 -21.09 2.48 -35.31
CA VAL A 590 -21.53 2.81 -33.96
C VAL A 590 -22.13 1.58 -33.28
N ASN A 591 -21.49 1.15 -32.19
CA ASN A 591 -21.86 -0.03 -31.42
C ASN A 591 -22.38 0.36 -30.03
N LEU A 592 -23.62 -0.02 -29.72
CA LEU A 592 -24.25 0.25 -28.43
C LEU A 592 -24.31 -1.04 -27.60
N TYR A 593 -23.66 -1.06 -26.45
CA TYR A 593 -23.65 -2.18 -25.51
C TYR A 593 -24.28 -1.80 -24.17
N GLY A 594 -25.18 -2.64 -23.63
CA GLY A 594 -25.74 -2.50 -22.27
C GLY A 594 -27.19 -2.00 -22.21
N VAL A 595 -27.51 -1.14 -21.23
CA VAL A 595 -28.87 -0.60 -21.00
C VAL A 595 -28.83 0.90 -21.28
N SER A 596 -29.68 1.38 -22.20
CA SER A 596 -29.84 2.81 -22.53
C SER A 596 -31.26 3.26 -22.22
N SER A 597 -31.47 4.54 -21.85
CA SER A 597 -32.83 5.05 -21.56
C SER A 597 -33.64 5.32 -22.83
N SER A 598 -32.96 5.83 -23.87
CA SER A 598 -33.51 6.10 -25.20
C SER A 598 -32.36 6.40 -26.16
N VAL A 599 -32.44 5.89 -27.39
CA VAL A 599 -31.51 6.20 -28.49
C VAL A 599 -32.27 7.02 -29.54
N ALA A 600 -31.77 8.20 -29.88
CA ALA A 600 -32.27 9.01 -30.97
C ALA A 600 -31.20 9.09 -32.07
N ASP A 601 -31.42 8.37 -33.16
CA ASP A 601 -30.55 8.36 -34.35
C ASP A 601 -31.15 9.28 -35.43
N SER A 602 -30.34 10.24 -35.88
CA SER A 602 -30.69 11.17 -36.97
C SER A 602 -29.69 11.11 -38.13
N THR A 603 -28.84 10.08 -38.16
CA THR A 603 -27.82 9.92 -39.18
C THR A 603 -28.42 9.51 -40.54
N SER A 604 -27.71 9.84 -41.62
CA SER A 604 -28.17 9.57 -43.00
C SER A 604 -27.49 8.38 -43.67
N ALA A 605 -26.38 7.87 -43.10
CA ALA A 605 -25.54 6.83 -43.71
C ALA A 605 -24.74 5.94 -42.72
N ALA A 606 -24.78 6.20 -41.42
CA ALA A 606 -24.03 5.42 -40.43
C ALA A 606 -24.69 4.05 -40.18
N VAL A 607 -23.89 3.05 -39.82
CA VAL A 607 -24.41 1.74 -39.38
C VAL A 607 -24.46 1.74 -37.85
N VAL A 608 -25.66 1.88 -37.29
CA VAL A 608 -25.91 1.83 -35.84
C VAL A 608 -26.40 0.42 -35.48
N THR A 609 -25.57 -0.33 -34.76
CA THR A 609 -25.95 -1.67 -34.24
C THR A 609 -26.41 -1.55 -32.79
N ASP A 610 -27.72 -1.60 -32.55
CA ASP A 610 -28.32 -1.55 -31.21
C ASP A 610 -28.34 -2.96 -30.57
N ASN A 611 -27.39 -3.23 -29.67
CA ASN A 611 -27.39 -4.45 -28.84
C ASN A 611 -27.94 -4.19 -27.43
N THR A 612 -28.70 -3.10 -27.23
CA THR A 612 -29.23 -2.72 -25.91
C THR A 612 -30.59 -3.32 -25.61
N VAL A 613 -30.89 -3.52 -24.32
CA VAL A 613 -32.27 -3.80 -23.88
C VAL A 613 -33.01 -2.47 -23.78
N ASN A 614 -33.63 -2.03 -24.88
CA ASN A 614 -34.36 -0.76 -24.91
C ASN A 614 -35.85 -0.95 -24.55
N LYS A 615 -36.54 0.14 -24.19
CA LYS A 615 -37.97 0.15 -23.80
C LYS A 615 -38.88 -0.45 -24.87
N THR A 616 -38.50 -0.36 -26.14
CA THR A 616 -39.24 -0.91 -27.29
C THR A 616 -39.22 -2.44 -27.26
N ASN A 617 -38.08 -3.08 -26.97
CA ASN A 617 -38.00 -4.52 -26.80
C ASN A 617 -38.86 -5.02 -25.62
N ILE A 618 -38.86 -4.29 -24.51
CA ILE A 618 -39.70 -4.61 -23.34
C ILE A 618 -41.19 -4.46 -23.68
N ASN A 619 -41.55 -3.41 -24.42
CA ASN A 619 -42.93 -3.20 -24.87
C ASN A 619 -43.39 -4.30 -25.83
N ALA A 620 -42.54 -4.73 -26.77
CA ALA A 620 -42.84 -5.84 -27.68
C ALA A 620 -43.07 -7.16 -26.91
N ILE A 621 -42.24 -7.45 -25.90
CA ILE A 621 -42.45 -8.61 -25.02
C ILE A 621 -43.78 -8.47 -24.26
N LEU A 622 -44.13 -7.28 -23.78
CA LEU A 622 -45.38 -7.03 -23.07
C LEU A 622 -46.63 -7.19 -23.97
N GLU A 623 -46.51 -6.78 -25.24
CA GLU A 623 -47.53 -7.01 -26.28
C GLU A 623 -47.72 -8.52 -26.54
N ASP A 624 -46.65 -9.29 -26.74
CA ASP A 624 -46.70 -10.74 -26.90
C ASP A 624 -47.30 -11.43 -25.66
N THR A 625 -46.99 -10.93 -24.46
CA THR A 625 -47.55 -11.46 -23.19
C THR A 625 -49.06 -11.22 -23.10
N THR A 626 -49.56 -10.15 -23.71
CA THR A 626 -51.00 -9.83 -23.78
C THR A 626 -51.73 -10.77 -24.74
N GLU A 627 -51.09 -11.15 -25.84
CA GLU A 627 -51.64 -12.15 -26.78
C GLU A 627 -51.74 -13.55 -26.14
N ILE A 628 -50.73 -13.97 -25.37
CA ILE A 628 -50.76 -15.21 -24.59
C ILE A 628 -51.87 -15.18 -23.53
N ALA A 629 -52.08 -14.03 -22.87
CA ALA A 629 -53.17 -13.87 -21.91
C ALA A 629 -54.55 -14.02 -22.57
N ASN A 630 -54.72 -13.57 -23.82
CA ASN A 630 -55.97 -13.73 -24.56
C ASN A 630 -56.27 -15.20 -24.91
N LEU A 631 -55.25 -16.02 -25.22
CA LEU A 631 -55.43 -17.47 -25.44
C LEU A 631 -55.84 -18.21 -24.16
N ASN A 632 -55.39 -17.74 -22.99
CA ASN A 632 -55.68 -18.36 -21.70
C ASN A 632 -57.02 -17.89 -21.08
N ASN A 633 -57.71 -16.97 -21.74
CA ASN A 633 -58.95 -16.38 -21.28
C ASN A 633 -60.19 -16.86 -22.06
N VAL A 634 -60.05 -17.94 -22.86
CA VAL A 634 -61.22 -18.67 -23.34
C VAL A 634 -61.93 -19.23 -22.11
N SER A 635 -63.02 -18.58 -21.72
CA SER A 635 -63.75 -18.93 -20.52
C SER A 635 -64.32 -20.34 -20.64
N ALA A 636 -64.55 -21.00 -19.51
CA ALA A 636 -65.27 -22.27 -19.51
C ALA A 636 -66.65 -22.16 -20.18
N ALA A 637 -67.25 -20.96 -20.20
CA ALA A 637 -68.50 -20.69 -20.90
C ALA A 637 -68.32 -20.68 -22.43
N GLU A 638 -67.24 -20.10 -22.96
CA GLU A 638 -66.93 -20.12 -24.39
C GLU A 638 -66.53 -21.52 -24.85
N VAL A 639 -65.69 -22.23 -24.09
CA VAL A 639 -65.38 -23.65 -24.38
C VAL A 639 -66.67 -24.48 -24.38
N ASN A 640 -67.54 -24.26 -23.40
CA ASN A 640 -68.82 -24.95 -23.36
C ASN A 640 -69.74 -24.54 -24.52
N ALA A 641 -69.71 -23.28 -24.96
CA ALA A 641 -70.47 -22.83 -26.12
C ALA A 641 -70.00 -23.53 -27.40
N GLU A 642 -68.68 -23.59 -27.65
CA GLU A 642 -68.11 -24.28 -28.82
C GLU A 642 -68.40 -25.79 -28.79
N VAL A 643 -68.31 -26.43 -27.62
CA VAL A 643 -68.63 -27.87 -27.48
C VAL A 643 -70.13 -28.13 -27.67
N VAL A 644 -70.99 -27.25 -27.16
CA VAL A 644 -72.44 -27.34 -27.40
C VAL A 644 -72.74 -27.13 -28.88
N ASP A 645 -72.10 -26.17 -29.54
CA ASP A 645 -72.30 -25.89 -30.96
C ASP A 645 -71.92 -27.11 -31.82
N ALA A 646 -70.76 -27.70 -31.56
CA ALA A 646 -70.31 -28.92 -32.24
C ALA A 646 -71.25 -30.13 -32.07
N LEU A 647 -71.98 -30.22 -30.95
CA LEU A 647 -72.88 -31.33 -30.65
C LEU A 647 -74.32 -31.10 -31.12
N ASP A 648 -74.85 -29.90 -30.90
CA ASP A 648 -76.26 -29.56 -31.02
C ASP A 648 -76.59 -28.67 -32.23
N THR A 649 -75.60 -28.00 -32.83
CA THR A 649 -75.80 -27.09 -33.98
C THR A 649 -75.16 -27.63 -35.25
N ASP A 650 -73.91 -28.06 -35.18
CA ASP A 650 -73.16 -28.52 -36.34
C ASP A 650 -73.78 -29.77 -36.95
N VAL A 651 -73.99 -29.71 -38.27
CA VAL A 651 -74.50 -30.83 -39.07
C VAL A 651 -73.36 -31.53 -39.79
N TYR A 652 -73.39 -32.87 -39.76
CA TYR A 652 -72.37 -33.71 -40.36
C TYR A 652 -73.04 -34.58 -41.43
N PRO A 653 -72.81 -34.33 -42.73
CA PRO A 653 -73.38 -35.16 -43.78
C PRO A 653 -72.87 -36.59 -43.66
N GLU A 654 -73.77 -37.56 -43.64
CA GLU A 654 -73.38 -38.97 -43.84
C GLU A 654 -73.07 -39.20 -45.33
N PRO A 655 -72.19 -40.15 -45.69
CA PRO A 655 -72.06 -40.58 -47.08
C PRO A 655 -73.37 -41.22 -47.56
N GLY A 656 -74.15 -40.48 -48.35
CA GLY A 656 -75.53 -40.80 -48.70
C GLY A 656 -75.75 -42.16 -49.40
N GLN A 657 -76.83 -42.86 -49.05
CA GLN A 657 -78.20 -42.59 -49.51
C GLN A 657 -79.22 -43.33 -48.60
N GLY A 658 -79.94 -42.54 -47.77
CA GLY A 658 -81.30 -42.82 -47.26
C GLY A 658 -81.54 -42.79 -45.71
N ALA A 659 -82.81 -42.75 -45.27
CA ALA A 659 -83.33 -41.86 -44.20
C ALA A 659 -83.25 -42.30 -42.71
N PRO A 660 -82.34 -41.73 -41.89
CA PRO A 660 -82.63 -40.50 -41.13
C PRO A 660 -82.04 -39.26 -41.82
N GLY A 661 -82.55 -38.05 -41.52
CA GLY A 661 -82.28 -36.82 -42.28
C GLY A 661 -80.80 -36.61 -42.66
N GLU A 662 -80.55 -36.26 -43.93
CA GLU A 662 -79.19 -36.25 -44.52
C GLU A 662 -78.21 -35.26 -43.85
N GLU A 663 -78.72 -34.30 -43.08
CA GLU A 663 -77.95 -33.32 -42.31
C GLU A 663 -78.58 -33.12 -40.93
N ILE A 664 -78.21 -33.97 -39.98
CA ILE A 664 -78.65 -33.88 -38.58
C ILE A 664 -77.46 -33.77 -37.63
N THR A 665 -77.69 -33.19 -36.46
CA THR A 665 -76.66 -32.89 -35.47
C THR A 665 -76.12 -34.16 -34.81
N LEU A 666 -74.91 -34.12 -34.24
CA LEU A 666 -74.33 -35.29 -33.55
C LEU A 666 -75.23 -35.77 -32.40
N ALA A 667 -75.81 -34.84 -31.63
CA ALA A 667 -76.76 -35.18 -30.57
C ALA A 667 -78.00 -35.90 -31.09
N GLN A 668 -78.53 -35.50 -32.25
CA GLN A 668 -79.64 -36.18 -32.90
C GLN A 668 -79.25 -37.59 -33.38
N LYS A 669 -78.07 -37.76 -33.98
CA LYS A 669 -77.55 -39.08 -34.38
C LYS A 669 -77.40 -40.04 -33.19
N ILE A 670 -76.82 -39.55 -32.09
CA ILE A 670 -76.67 -40.33 -30.85
C ILE A 670 -78.04 -40.68 -30.25
N SER A 671 -79.01 -39.77 -30.32
CA SER A 671 -80.38 -40.03 -29.85
C SER A 671 -81.06 -41.14 -30.65
N TYR A 672 -80.87 -41.20 -31.97
CA TYR A 672 -81.36 -42.31 -32.79
C TYR A 672 -80.73 -43.65 -32.39
N LEU A 673 -79.42 -43.68 -32.12
CA LEU A 673 -78.73 -44.89 -31.64
C LEU A 673 -79.26 -45.35 -30.28
N TYR A 674 -79.37 -44.43 -29.32
CA TYR A 674 -79.88 -44.74 -27.99
C TYR A 674 -81.32 -45.26 -28.04
N LYS A 675 -82.17 -44.62 -28.86
CA LYS A 675 -83.54 -45.04 -29.08
C LYS A 675 -83.63 -46.46 -29.64
N ALA A 676 -82.80 -46.79 -30.62
CA ALA A 676 -82.77 -48.12 -31.22
C ALA A 676 -82.41 -49.23 -30.21
N TRP A 677 -81.61 -48.91 -29.17
CA TRP A 677 -81.28 -49.86 -28.11
C TRP A 677 -82.30 -49.91 -26.97
N ARG A 678 -82.93 -48.77 -26.64
CA ARG A 678 -83.79 -48.66 -25.46
C ARG A 678 -85.26 -48.90 -25.74
N ASN A 679 -85.76 -48.43 -26.87
CA ASN A 679 -87.20 -48.48 -27.15
C ASN A 679 -87.63 -49.86 -27.68
N LYS A 680 -88.92 -50.13 -27.51
CA LYS A 680 -89.52 -51.37 -27.99
C LYS A 680 -89.29 -51.52 -29.49
N THR A 681 -88.79 -52.69 -29.89
CA THR A 681 -88.60 -53.07 -31.29
C THR A 681 -89.39 -54.34 -31.55
N GLU A 682 -90.25 -54.33 -32.57
CA GLU A 682 -90.97 -55.52 -33.01
C GLU A 682 -90.59 -55.86 -34.44
N GLN A 683 -90.43 -57.15 -34.75
CA GLN A 683 -90.19 -57.62 -36.11
C GLN A 683 -91.27 -58.63 -36.50
N THR A 684 -91.92 -58.36 -37.62
CA THR A 684 -92.83 -59.28 -38.32
C THR A 684 -92.11 -59.90 -39.52
N ALA A 685 -92.80 -60.78 -40.27
CA ALA A 685 -92.24 -61.41 -41.45
C ALA A 685 -91.79 -60.42 -42.55
N THR A 686 -92.35 -59.20 -42.58
CA THR A 686 -92.07 -58.20 -43.62
C THR A 686 -91.59 -56.85 -43.10
N THR A 687 -91.71 -56.57 -41.80
CA THR A 687 -91.46 -55.23 -41.24
C THR A 687 -90.84 -55.29 -39.85
N LEU A 688 -89.76 -54.54 -39.65
CA LEU A 688 -89.21 -54.13 -38.35
C LEU A 688 -89.80 -52.76 -37.99
N SER A 689 -90.32 -52.62 -36.77
CA SER A 689 -90.88 -51.37 -36.23
C SER A 689 -90.15 -50.99 -34.95
N LEU A 690 -89.62 -49.76 -34.91
CA LEU A 690 -89.06 -49.12 -33.73
C LEU A 690 -90.07 -48.10 -33.18
N TYR A 691 -90.46 -48.29 -31.93
CA TYR A 691 -91.52 -47.50 -31.30
C TYR A 691 -90.99 -46.25 -30.57
N ASP A 692 -91.89 -45.32 -30.29
CA ASP A 692 -91.70 -44.25 -29.30
C ASP A 692 -91.46 -44.82 -27.89
N ASP A 693 -91.14 -43.94 -26.92
CA ASP A 693 -90.88 -44.36 -25.53
C ASP A 693 -92.10 -45.04 -24.90
N ALA A 694 -93.30 -44.57 -25.23
CA ALA A 694 -94.55 -45.14 -24.75
C ALA A 694 -94.82 -46.55 -25.33
N GLY A 695 -94.08 -46.97 -26.36
CA GLY A 695 -94.25 -48.26 -27.02
C GLY A 695 -95.53 -48.38 -27.83
N THR A 696 -96.16 -47.25 -28.16
CA THR A 696 -97.50 -47.17 -28.76
C THR A 696 -97.49 -46.66 -30.19
N THR A 697 -96.52 -45.80 -30.53
CA THR A 697 -96.41 -45.21 -31.88
C THR A 697 -95.17 -45.79 -32.56
N VAL A 698 -95.28 -46.19 -33.83
CA VAL A 698 -94.11 -46.58 -34.62
C VAL A 698 -93.50 -45.30 -35.17
N ASP A 699 -92.30 -44.94 -34.69
CA ASP A 699 -91.62 -43.72 -35.12
C ASP A 699 -90.66 -43.99 -36.28
N GLN A 700 -90.11 -45.20 -36.35
CA GLN A 700 -89.25 -45.66 -37.44
C GLN A 700 -89.59 -47.09 -37.82
N LYS A 701 -89.47 -47.43 -39.10
CA LYS A 701 -89.73 -48.79 -39.62
C LYS A 701 -88.71 -49.17 -40.69
N SER A 702 -88.50 -50.45 -40.90
CA SER A 702 -87.69 -50.97 -42.01
C SER A 702 -88.35 -52.22 -42.59
N THR A 703 -88.32 -52.37 -43.90
CA THR A 703 -88.75 -53.62 -44.54
C THR A 703 -87.72 -54.71 -44.28
N VAL A 704 -88.16 -55.84 -43.73
CA VAL A 704 -87.30 -57.02 -43.54
C VAL A 704 -87.78 -58.15 -44.43
N ALA A 705 -86.86 -59.00 -44.85
CA ALA A 705 -87.17 -60.23 -45.55
C ALA A 705 -86.22 -61.33 -45.10
N ASP A 706 -86.74 -62.55 -44.95
CA ASP A 706 -85.96 -63.75 -44.65
C ASP A 706 -86.42 -64.87 -45.56
N ASN A 707 -85.51 -65.35 -46.41
CA ASN A 707 -85.78 -66.43 -47.35
C ASN A 707 -85.30 -67.81 -46.84
N GLY A 708 -84.95 -67.92 -45.56
CA GLY A 708 -84.42 -69.13 -44.93
C GLY A 708 -82.90 -69.33 -45.12
N THR A 709 -82.25 -68.46 -45.89
CA THR A 709 -80.79 -68.47 -46.13
C THR A 709 -80.14 -67.10 -45.90
N THR A 710 -80.86 -66.02 -46.13
CA THR A 710 -80.41 -64.64 -45.91
C THR A 710 -81.54 -63.84 -45.29
N ALA A 711 -81.27 -63.30 -44.11
CA ALA A 711 -82.09 -62.25 -43.53
C ALA A 711 -81.54 -60.91 -44.03
N SER A 712 -82.38 -60.13 -44.71
CA SER A 712 -82.05 -58.77 -45.14
C SER A 712 -82.95 -57.77 -44.41
N LYS A 713 -82.34 -56.69 -43.95
CA LYS A 713 -83.03 -55.52 -43.40
C LYS A 713 -82.78 -54.36 -44.35
N ALA A 714 -83.85 -53.81 -44.92
CA ALA A 714 -83.80 -52.61 -45.73
C ALA A 714 -83.49 -51.39 -44.85
N GLU A 715 -83.35 -50.24 -45.47
CA GLU A 715 -83.18 -48.99 -44.75
C GLU A 715 -84.31 -48.72 -43.74
N ILE A 716 -83.92 -48.11 -42.61
CA ILE A 716 -84.89 -47.58 -41.66
C ILE A 716 -85.45 -46.30 -42.25
N VAL A 717 -86.77 -46.14 -42.28
CA VAL A 717 -87.50 -44.95 -42.72
C VAL A 717 -88.44 -44.48 -41.61
N SER A 718 -89.04 -43.31 -41.75
CA SER A 718 -90.03 -42.82 -40.78
C SER A 718 -91.24 -43.74 -40.68
N GLY A 719 -91.83 -43.80 -39.49
CA GLY A 719 -93.07 -44.50 -39.21
C GLY A 719 -94.27 -43.97 -40.02
N PRO A 720 -95.38 -44.74 -40.07
CA PRO A 720 -96.62 -44.37 -40.77
C PRO A 720 -97.43 -43.27 -40.08
#